data_AF-A0A496Z3P6-F1
#
_entry.id   AF-A0A496Z3P6-F1
#
_cell.length_a   1.000
_cell.length_b   1.000
_cell.length_c   1.000
_cell.angle_alpha   90.00
_cell.angle_beta   90.00
_cell.angle_gamma   90.00
#
_symmetry.space_group_name_H-M   'P 1'
#
loop_
_entity.id
_entity.type
_entity.pdbx_description
1 polymer ?
#
loop_
_entity_poly.entity_id
_entity_poly.type
_entity_poly.pdbx_seq_one_letter_code
_entity_poly.pdbx_strand_id
1 'polypeptide(L)'
;MILKKIKAFLKTKGITGFYFGRSLKTVAEGSLVLFPYDPAVLNCGITGVLAFKRRSAQTVNLPVQKIEHKVETLFEYTWERLEKKRPGRIDSYLGGKDLLKEIKHLCNRFKAHDEFYEVFSNRGYREQLSNLCAKLESLIEAEDNVRIQKKGRLAAEEYESMSRRIIQLRDILWSLKYEILENIDKINALGSFGQYDNTPLAVRRLKEINLVFNNLDRLEVRGRDSAGISLLFVLDEANFSRFQKTLQEKSLLDEFEARQAGYVLLNRGIRINKHSPTVSLAFTYKIAAEIGSLGDNVQYLRKQVREDAIFQHLIRFPHIDHSAVAHTRWASVGEISEANCHPVDNFGVAQDGFHEKDGVGVCEPNLTGIIHVCLNGDIDNYQSLKRDYERESGRAIAKEITTDTQIIPLQIEKYLKKDKTLETAFRLAVSDFEGSHAIAMHSDLAPGKIFLAQKGSGQAIFVGLAEDHYVLASESYGFVEETPRYVKLDGEKVVEGISGKTQGQIFVLDQNSSGGIEGIKAMYYDGMPIELSEEDVKETEITSRDIDRQNYPHYFLKEISESPRSVEQTIEGRVAIVEKNGKRCPQILLDASVIPARLESALRQNRIRKIFFMGQGTAGVAASGCAELLKYYLKETDIRVAALKASEFSGFMLADALEDTLVVAITQSGTTTDTNRAIDMAKGRGAYTIAIVNRRDSDITFKVDGVLYTSTGRDIEMSVASTKAYYSQVVGGSILGLRLAQLVGSITDDLIIAEIEHLWRLPACMEKVLEKRREIGQSAEKFAVTKQYWAVVGSGPNKISADEIRIKLSELCYKTISSDVVEDKKHIDLSSEPLIFVCAAGNRDDVVGDIVKDTAIFKAHQAVPIVVATEGEHRFEPYADAVIYVPEVKEHFAPILNTLAGHLWGYYAALAINEESRYLFNFREQIHEHVATSMDKGQDVYEIILDEGFKEKAARFYKAFKERISHNRYTTAMAIQAASDLTLLLKYLAGRLPVSDFEFDFGIKGTAPNILTAFFECIGKVINEMARPVDAIKHQAKTVTVGTSRISEKVEGLLFEALGNHGFNQNQLTTSNVLVLKRLQAVISEIKGTTLYRIAGLNYLGEPVEDSTIHVIKKEGSAAELVSRVETDNRLRGTKRIIVKNGNVFIGKGRTDNRSILAVPVISAGTNIDYLLLFNVGFKTQVELEDKVSALGGKYHHIRNLVEETSLAWKDEYLNLLEIEELFGISAEKISESIVNRVKNGSTS
;
A
#
# COMPACT_ATOMS: atom_id res chain seq x y z
N MET A 1 -37.46 35.17 -40.74
CA MET A 1 -37.83 36.41 -40.00
C MET A 1 -38.76 36.14 -38.80
N ILE A 2 -39.83 35.33 -38.98
CA ILE A 2 -40.80 34.96 -37.92
C ILE A 2 -40.13 34.25 -36.72
N LEU A 3 -39.27 33.26 -36.96
CA LEU A 3 -38.51 32.55 -35.92
C LEU A 3 -37.61 33.45 -35.06
N LYS A 4 -37.04 34.53 -35.63
CA LYS A 4 -36.26 35.52 -34.86
C LYS A 4 -37.16 36.35 -33.95
N LYS A 5 -38.36 36.74 -34.41
CA LYS A 5 -39.35 37.45 -33.58
C LYS A 5 -39.91 36.55 -32.47
N ILE A 6 -40.17 35.27 -32.77
CA ILE A 6 -40.60 34.28 -31.77
C ILE A 6 -39.48 34.07 -30.74
N LYS A 7 -38.23 33.83 -31.15
CA LYS A 7 -37.09 33.71 -30.23
C LYS A 7 -36.92 34.96 -29.35
N ALA A 8 -37.05 36.16 -29.91
CA ALA A 8 -36.99 37.41 -29.14
C ALA A 8 -38.14 37.50 -28.12
N PHE A 9 -39.37 37.18 -28.51
CA PHE A 9 -40.54 37.16 -27.63
C PHE A 9 -40.42 36.11 -26.51
N LEU A 10 -40.01 34.89 -26.83
CA LEU A 10 -39.81 33.82 -25.85
C LEU A 10 -38.69 34.18 -24.85
N LYS A 11 -37.64 34.88 -25.30
CA LYS A 11 -36.58 35.40 -24.43
C LYS A 11 -37.12 36.43 -23.42
N THR A 12 -38.06 37.30 -23.82
CA THR A 12 -38.75 38.22 -22.89
C THR A 12 -39.66 37.52 -21.88
N LYS A 13 -39.99 36.24 -22.11
CA LYS A 13 -40.82 35.40 -21.22
C LYS A 13 -39.98 34.41 -20.38
N GLY A 14 -38.67 34.59 -20.31
CA GLY A 14 -37.78 33.78 -19.46
C GLY A 14 -37.37 32.44 -20.08
N ILE A 15 -37.67 32.18 -21.36
CA ILE A 15 -37.25 30.97 -22.06
C ILE A 15 -35.80 31.14 -22.56
N THR A 16 -34.89 30.28 -22.09
CA THR A 16 -33.44 30.35 -22.37
C THR A 16 -33.06 29.76 -23.72
N GLY A 17 -33.85 28.82 -24.23
CA GLY A 17 -33.62 28.15 -25.50
C GLY A 17 -34.92 27.65 -26.15
N PHE A 18 -34.92 27.55 -27.48
CA PHE A 18 -36.05 27.06 -28.27
C PHE A 18 -35.55 26.04 -29.27
N TYR A 19 -35.94 24.78 -29.10
CA TYR A 19 -35.42 23.61 -29.83
C TYR A 19 -36.56 22.84 -30.50
N PHE A 20 -36.21 22.01 -31.48
CA PHE A 20 -37.15 21.16 -32.23
C PHE A 20 -36.57 19.75 -32.30
N GLY A 21 -37.37 18.71 -32.01
CA GLY A 21 -36.94 17.30 -32.18
C GLY A 21 -35.83 16.83 -31.23
N ARG A 22 -35.63 17.51 -30.09
CA ARG A 22 -34.54 17.20 -29.13
C ARG A 22 -35.08 16.55 -27.87
N SER A 23 -34.24 15.79 -27.16
CA SER A 23 -34.61 15.28 -25.84
C SER A 23 -34.57 16.38 -24.78
N LEU A 24 -35.54 16.37 -23.87
CA LEU A 24 -35.55 17.25 -22.70
C LEU A 24 -34.29 17.06 -21.84
N LYS A 25 -33.68 15.86 -21.85
CA LYS A 25 -32.42 15.60 -21.14
C LYS A 25 -31.26 16.43 -21.72
N THR A 26 -31.23 16.60 -23.04
CA THR A 26 -30.13 17.23 -23.79
C THR A 26 -30.18 18.75 -23.92
N VAL A 27 -31.30 19.40 -23.57
CA VAL A 27 -31.44 20.86 -23.69
C VAL A 27 -31.18 21.57 -22.36
N ALA A 28 -30.72 22.82 -22.40
CA ALA A 28 -30.49 23.63 -21.20
C ALA A 28 -31.80 23.89 -20.43
N GLU A 29 -31.71 24.10 -19.12
CA GLU A 29 -32.86 24.46 -18.30
C GLU A 29 -33.52 25.79 -18.73
N GLY A 30 -34.84 25.87 -18.62
CA GLY A 30 -35.65 26.98 -19.13
C GLY A 30 -35.90 26.94 -20.62
N SER A 31 -35.62 25.80 -21.28
CA SER A 31 -35.78 25.66 -22.72
C SER A 31 -37.13 25.07 -23.11
N LEU A 32 -37.68 25.55 -24.21
CA LEU A 32 -38.90 25.04 -24.83
C LEU A 32 -38.52 24.16 -26.03
N VAL A 33 -39.07 22.95 -26.10
CA VAL A 33 -38.81 21.97 -27.15
C VAL A 33 -40.11 21.63 -27.87
N LEU A 34 -40.16 21.89 -29.17
CA LEU A 34 -41.22 21.40 -30.06
C LEU A 34 -40.88 19.97 -30.49
N PHE A 35 -41.85 19.06 -30.44
CA PHE A 35 -41.71 17.64 -30.72
C PHE A 35 -40.56 17.00 -29.92
N PRO A 36 -40.64 16.97 -28.59
CA PRO A 36 -39.59 16.39 -27.76
C PRO A 36 -39.43 14.89 -28.07
N TYR A 37 -38.18 14.46 -28.26
CA TYR A 37 -37.83 13.07 -28.54
C TYR A 37 -37.24 12.43 -27.28
N ASP A 38 -37.85 11.35 -26.77
CA ASP A 38 -37.31 10.56 -25.67
C ASP A 38 -37.23 9.09 -26.11
N PRO A 39 -36.03 8.47 -26.12
CA PRO A 39 -35.90 7.07 -26.47
C PRO A 39 -36.78 6.20 -25.55
N ALA A 40 -37.59 5.31 -26.15
CA ALA A 40 -38.52 4.40 -25.47
C ALA A 40 -39.80 5.01 -24.86
N VAL A 41 -40.14 6.29 -25.13
CA VAL A 41 -41.42 6.89 -24.68
C VAL A 41 -42.19 7.49 -25.86
N LEU A 42 -43.41 6.99 -26.10
CA LEU A 42 -44.32 7.55 -27.10
C LEU A 42 -45.16 8.68 -26.49
N ASN A 43 -44.72 9.93 -26.65
CA ASN A 43 -45.46 11.09 -26.15
C ASN A 43 -46.66 11.40 -27.07
N CYS A 44 -47.89 11.38 -26.55
CA CYS A 44 -49.11 11.73 -27.29
C CYS A 44 -49.74 13.04 -26.77
N GLY A 45 -50.56 13.71 -27.59
CA GLY A 45 -51.20 14.97 -27.21
C GLY A 45 -50.23 16.16 -27.16
N ILE A 46 -50.52 17.16 -26.32
CA ILE A 46 -49.74 18.41 -26.28
C ILE A 46 -48.29 18.19 -25.84
N THR A 47 -48.03 17.18 -25.01
CA THR A 47 -46.69 16.80 -24.54
C THR A 47 -45.83 16.17 -25.64
N GLY A 48 -46.46 15.59 -26.68
CA GLY A 48 -45.78 15.13 -27.90
C GLY A 48 -45.49 16.23 -28.92
N VAL A 49 -46.11 17.42 -28.76
CA VAL A 49 -45.92 18.57 -29.65
C VAL A 49 -45.02 19.62 -29.00
N LEU A 50 -45.10 19.82 -27.69
CA LEU A 50 -44.42 20.89 -26.99
C LEU A 50 -44.12 20.48 -25.54
N ALA A 51 -42.86 20.57 -25.13
CA ALA A 51 -42.44 20.41 -23.74
C ALA A 51 -41.51 21.53 -23.30
N PHE A 52 -41.62 21.93 -22.04
CA PHE A 52 -40.78 22.96 -21.43
C PHE A 52 -39.92 22.33 -20.35
N LYS A 53 -38.59 22.37 -20.52
CA LYS A 53 -37.66 22.02 -19.45
C LYS A 53 -37.67 23.16 -18.46
N ARG A 54 -38.39 22.99 -17.35
CA ARG A 54 -38.51 23.98 -16.29
C ARG A 54 -37.10 24.38 -15.83
N ARG A 55 -36.87 25.68 -15.58
CA ARG A 55 -35.71 26.08 -14.77
C ARG A 55 -35.91 25.47 -13.40
N SER A 56 -34.89 24.89 -12.80
CA SER A 56 -34.88 24.55 -11.38
C SER A 56 -34.82 25.83 -10.54
N ALA A 57 -35.76 26.75 -10.75
CA ALA A 57 -36.08 27.80 -9.79
C ALA A 57 -36.98 27.16 -8.72
N GLN A 58 -36.46 26.16 -8.01
CA GLN A 58 -36.77 26.09 -6.60
C GLN A 58 -35.76 27.02 -5.95
N THR A 59 -36.22 28.16 -5.43
CA THR A 59 -35.53 28.74 -4.28
C THR A 59 -35.49 27.61 -3.25
N VAL A 60 -34.37 26.90 -3.17
CA VAL A 60 -34.16 25.87 -2.17
C VAL A 60 -34.25 26.60 -0.85
N ASN A 61 -35.37 26.42 -0.13
CA ASN A 61 -35.55 27.07 1.16
C ASN A 61 -34.63 26.35 2.14
N LEU A 62 -33.40 26.87 2.28
CA LEU A 62 -32.40 26.29 3.15
C LEU A 62 -32.90 26.30 4.59
N PRO A 63 -32.76 25.19 5.34
CA PRO A 63 -33.33 25.06 6.67
C PRO A 63 -32.57 25.84 7.76
N VAL A 64 -31.78 26.87 7.41
CA VAL A 64 -30.88 27.58 8.34
C VAL A 64 -31.63 28.12 9.55
N GLN A 65 -32.72 28.88 9.35
CA GLN A 65 -33.55 29.41 10.44
C GLN A 65 -34.17 28.31 11.32
N LYS A 66 -34.57 27.19 10.70
CA LYS A 66 -35.12 26.04 11.43
C LYS A 66 -34.05 25.40 12.33
N ILE A 67 -32.80 25.33 11.85
CA ILE A 67 -31.68 24.81 12.63
C ILE A 67 -31.34 25.79 13.77
N GLU A 68 -31.25 27.08 13.49
CA GLU A 68 -30.99 28.12 14.51
C GLU A 68 -31.99 28.03 15.66
N HIS A 69 -33.29 27.97 15.37
CA HIS A 69 -34.33 27.84 16.40
C HIS A 69 -34.20 26.55 17.23
N LYS A 70 -33.81 25.44 16.61
CA LYS A 70 -33.57 24.18 17.32
C LYS A 70 -32.32 24.22 18.17
N VAL A 71 -31.26 24.88 17.70
CA VAL A 71 -30.05 25.10 18.49
C VAL A 71 -30.34 26.02 19.67
N GLU A 72 -31.14 27.08 19.51
CA GLU A 72 -31.65 27.89 20.61
C GLU A 72 -32.44 27.06 21.62
N THR A 73 -33.23 26.09 21.14
CA THR A 73 -33.92 25.14 22.02
C THR A 73 -32.94 24.33 22.87
N LEU A 74 -31.77 23.92 22.34
CA LEU A 74 -30.75 23.19 23.14
C LEU A 74 -30.31 23.99 24.38
N PHE A 75 -30.17 25.31 24.26
CA PHE A 75 -29.77 26.18 25.37
C PHE A 75 -30.81 26.22 26.50
N GLU A 76 -32.07 25.87 26.25
CA GLU A 76 -33.10 25.73 27.30
C GLU A 76 -32.98 24.43 28.10
N TYR A 77 -32.23 23.45 27.56
CA TYR A 77 -32.04 22.10 28.10
C TYR A 77 -30.57 21.79 28.46
N THR A 78 -29.76 22.82 28.69
CA THR A 78 -28.43 22.72 29.35
C THR A 78 -28.54 22.03 30.71
N TRP A 79 -27.49 21.39 31.20
CA TRP A 79 -27.53 20.65 32.47
C TRP A 79 -27.96 21.55 33.63
N GLU A 80 -27.38 22.74 33.75
CA GLU A 80 -27.66 23.69 34.83
C GLU A 80 -29.14 24.11 34.87
N ARG A 81 -29.74 24.38 33.69
CA ARG A 81 -31.16 24.75 33.61
C ARG A 81 -32.10 23.59 33.89
N LEU A 82 -31.71 22.38 33.49
CA LEU A 82 -32.49 21.17 33.80
C LEU A 82 -32.45 20.86 35.29
N GLU A 83 -31.29 20.96 35.93
CA GLU A 83 -31.14 20.78 37.38
C GLU A 83 -32.02 21.79 38.14
N LYS A 84 -32.19 23.02 37.64
CA LYS A 84 -33.10 24.04 38.21
C LYS A 84 -34.59 23.79 37.91
N LYS A 85 -34.95 23.39 36.69
CA LYS A 85 -36.36 23.28 36.24
C LYS A 85 -37.00 21.93 36.57
N ARG A 86 -36.25 20.83 36.44
CA ARG A 86 -36.71 19.42 36.54
C ARG A 86 -35.55 18.50 36.95
N PRO A 87 -35.21 18.40 38.26
CA PRO A 87 -34.12 17.53 38.74
C PRO A 87 -34.33 16.08 38.32
N GLY A 88 -33.26 15.40 37.87
CA GLY A 88 -33.26 13.95 37.61
C GLY A 88 -33.81 13.49 36.25
N ARG A 89 -33.98 14.37 35.25
CA ARG A 89 -34.38 13.96 33.87
C ARG A 89 -33.25 14.12 32.86
N ILE A 90 -32.27 13.21 32.89
CA ILE A 90 -31.23 13.13 31.86
C ILE A 90 -31.82 12.93 30.45
N ASP A 91 -33.00 12.32 30.31
CA ASP A 91 -33.65 12.09 29.01
C ASP A 91 -33.93 13.38 28.24
N SER A 92 -34.18 14.49 28.91
CA SER A 92 -34.42 15.79 28.27
C SER A 92 -33.16 16.64 28.10
N TYR A 93 -32.00 16.18 28.58
CA TYR A 93 -30.71 16.88 28.44
C TYR A 93 -30.36 17.20 26.98
N LEU A 94 -30.01 18.45 26.70
CA LEU A 94 -29.81 18.94 25.33
C LEU A 94 -31.01 18.62 24.39
N GLY A 95 -32.23 18.71 24.93
CA GLY A 95 -33.47 18.49 24.20
C GLY A 95 -33.77 17.05 23.80
N GLY A 96 -33.00 16.08 24.30
CA GLY A 96 -33.22 14.66 24.00
C GLY A 96 -32.56 14.18 22.72
N LYS A 97 -32.58 12.85 22.50
CA LYS A 97 -31.98 12.21 21.33
C LYS A 97 -32.65 12.65 20.02
N ASP A 98 -33.96 12.84 20.03
CA ASP A 98 -34.74 13.15 18.82
C ASP A 98 -34.43 14.54 18.27
N LEU A 99 -34.26 15.54 19.15
CA LEU A 99 -33.89 16.89 18.72
C LEU A 99 -32.51 16.91 18.05
N LEU A 100 -31.53 16.23 18.66
CA LEU A 100 -30.18 16.12 18.09
C LEU A 100 -30.19 15.38 16.74
N LYS A 101 -30.97 14.30 16.62
CA LYS A 101 -31.15 13.56 15.37
C LYS A 101 -31.77 14.44 14.29
N GLU A 102 -32.80 15.24 14.62
CA GLU A 102 -33.42 16.17 13.67
C GLU A 102 -32.45 17.28 13.25
N ILE A 103 -31.70 17.87 14.18
CA ILE A 103 -30.67 18.88 13.85
C ILE A 103 -29.63 18.27 12.91
N LYS A 104 -29.10 17.08 13.22
CA LYS A 104 -28.13 16.38 12.36
C LYS A 104 -28.68 16.13 10.96
N HIS A 105 -29.91 15.63 10.86
CA HIS A 105 -30.55 15.40 9.56
C HIS A 105 -30.72 16.70 8.75
N LEU A 106 -31.13 17.80 9.38
CA LEU A 106 -31.23 19.10 8.72
C LEU A 106 -29.86 19.64 8.27
N CYS A 107 -28.80 19.43 9.05
CA CYS A 107 -27.44 19.83 8.67
C CYS A 107 -26.91 19.00 7.49
N ASN A 108 -27.17 17.68 7.48
CA ASN A 108 -26.74 16.80 6.39
C ASN A 108 -27.36 17.18 5.03
N ARG A 109 -28.51 17.85 5.01
CA ARG A 109 -29.10 18.35 3.75
C ARG A 109 -28.21 19.34 3.01
N PHE A 110 -27.33 20.07 3.70
CA PHE A 110 -26.37 20.96 3.05
C PHE A 110 -25.32 20.23 2.20
N LYS A 111 -25.22 18.91 2.32
CA LYS A 111 -24.30 18.08 1.52
C LYS A 111 -24.83 17.76 0.12
N ALA A 112 -26.15 17.83 -0.10
CA ALA A 112 -26.74 17.66 -1.42
C ALA A 112 -26.28 18.77 -2.38
N HIS A 113 -26.18 18.46 -3.68
CA HIS A 113 -25.53 19.35 -4.64
C HIS A 113 -26.18 20.73 -4.76
N ASP A 114 -27.52 20.78 -4.71
CA ASP A 114 -28.30 22.02 -4.88
C ASP A 114 -28.24 22.90 -3.63
N GLU A 115 -28.50 22.32 -2.45
CA GLU A 115 -28.35 23.01 -1.18
C GLU A 115 -26.92 23.53 -0.97
N PHE A 116 -25.90 22.72 -1.29
CA PHE A 116 -24.50 23.11 -1.17
C PHE A 116 -24.19 24.32 -2.06
N TYR A 117 -24.65 24.31 -3.33
CA TYR A 117 -24.43 25.40 -4.27
C TYR A 117 -25.02 26.74 -3.78
N GLU A 118 -26.20 26.70 -3.15
CA GLU A 118 -26.81 27.90 -2.56
C GLU A 118 -25.98 28.46 -1.40
N VAL A 119 -25.45 27.60 -0.53
CA VAL A 119 -24.54 28.03 0.54
C VAL A 119 -23.21 28.55 -0.04
N PHE A 120 -22.64 27.87 -1.03
CA PHE A 120 -21.40 28.26 -1.71
C PHE A 120 -21.51 29.66 -2.32
N SER A 121 -22.62 29.93 -3.03
CA SER A 121 -22.83 31.16 -3.79
C SER A 121 -23.27 32.35 -2.93
N ASN A 122 -23.87 32.09 -1.77
CA ASN A 122 -24.45 33.13 -0.91
C ASN A 122 -23.62 33.36 0.36
N ARG A 123 -23.00 34.54 0.48
CA ARG A 123 -22.21 34.92 1.66
C ARG A 123 -23.05 35.02 2.95
N GLY A 124 -24.31 35.43 2.86
CA GLY A 124 -25.20 35.55 4.02
C GLY A 124 -25.46 34.20 4.69
N TYR A 125 -25.68 33.14 3.92
CA TYR A 125 -25.83 31.79 4.47
C TYR A 125 -24.53 31.30 5.13
N ARG A 126 -23.37 31.58 4.54
CA ARG A 126 -22.07 31.25 5.15
C ARG A 126 -21.85 31.94 6.49
N GLU A 127 -22.20 33.22 6.59
CA GLU A 127 -22.11 33.98 7.85
C GLU A 127 -23.09 33.44 8.91
N GLN A 128 -24.32 33.09 8.54
CA GLN A 128 -25.28 32.45 9.44
C GLN A 128 -24.79 31.10 9.97
N LEU A 129 -24.29 30.22 9.09
CA LEU A 129 -23.75 28.92 9.50
C LEU A 129 -22.49 29.08 10.38
N SER A 130 -21.64 30.07 10.10
CA SER A 130 -20.46 30.37 10.93
C SER A 130 -20.87 30.82 12.34
N ASN A 131 -21.88 31.69 12.44
CA ASN A 131 -22.44 32.13 13.73
C ASN A 131 -23.07 30.95 14.49
N LEU A 132 -23.76 30.05 13.79
CA LEU A 132 -24.33 28.84 14.36
C LEU A 132 -23.24 27.91 14.91
N CYS A 133 -22.13 27.73 14.18
CA CYS A 133 -20.98 26.96 14.64
C CYS A 133 -20.41 27.55 15.93
N ALA A 134 -20.23 28.87 16.01
CA ALA A 134 -19.74 29.54 17.22
C ALA A 134 -20.68 29.33 18.44
N LYS A 135 -22.00 29.38 18.24
CA LYS A 135 -22.99 29.07 19.28
C LYS A 135 -22.85 27.61 19.77
N LEU A 136 -22.75 26.66 18.85
CA LEU A 136 -22.60 25.23 19.19
C LEU A 136 -21.28 24.96 19.92
N GLU A 137 -20.18 25.56 19.46
CA GLU A 137 -18.85 25.44 20.08
C GLU A 137 -18.87 25.92 21.54
N SER A 138 -19.47 27.09 21.80
CA SER A 138 -19.67 27.61 23.16
C SER A 138 -20.54 26.70 24.04
N LEU A 139 -21.63 26.16 23.50
CA LEU A 139 -22.51 25.23 24.23
C LEU A 139 -21.78 23.93 24.59
N ILE A 140 -21.03 23.35 23.63
CA ILE A 140 -20.27 22.12 23.83
C ILE A 140 -19.21 22.32 24.93
N GLU A 141 -18.48 23.43 24.90
CA GLU A 141 -17.46 23.74 25.90
C GLU A 141 -18.07 23.89 27.30
N ALA A 142 -19.17 24.64 27.43
CA ALA A 142 -19.87 24.83 28.68
C ALA A 142 -20.35 23.49 29.28
N GLU A 143 -20.98 22.65 28.46
CA GLU A 143 -21.52 21.38 28.91
C GLU A 143 -20.44 20.31 29.17
N ASP A 144 -19.34 20.30 28.42
CA ASP A 144 -18.23 19.38 28.70
C ASP A 144 -17.53 19.74 30.02
N ASN A 145 -17.41 21.03 30.34
CA ASN A 145 -16.95 21.48 31.65
C ASN A 145 -17.87 21.01 32.78
N VAL A 146 -19.19 21.10 32.60
CA VAL A 146 -20.16 20.57 33.58
C VAL A 146 -20.01 19.05 33.72
N ARG A 147 -19.86 18.33 32.60
CA ARG A 147 -19.63 16.88 32.60
C ARG A 147 -18.40 16.53 33.45
N ILE A 148 -17.28 17.22 33.25
CA ILE A 148 -16.05 17.00 34.02
C ILE A 148 -16.29 17.29 35.52
N GLN A 149 -16.94 18.40 35.87
CA GLN A 149 -17.23 18.76 37.28
C GLN A 149 -18.17 17.78 37.98
N LYS A 150 -19.08 17.15 37.23
CA LYS A 150 -20.04 16.16 37.74
C LYS A 150 -19.50 14.73 37.69
N LYS A 151 -18.27 14.52 37.26
CA LYS A 151 -17.59 13.21 37.25
C LYS A 151 -17.59 12.61 38.66
N GLY A 152 -18.06 11.37 38.78
CA GLY A 152 -18.21 10.66 40.06
C GLY A 152 -19.39 11.09 40.94
N ARG A 153 -20.20 12.10 40.52
CA ARG A 153 -21.41 12.53 41.23
C ARG A 153 -22.71 12.06 40.57
N LEU A 154 -22.68 11.84 39.25
CA LEU A 154 -23.81 11.30 38.48
C LEU A 154 -23.82 9.77 38.51
N ALA A 155 -25.00 9.18 38.33
CA ALA A 155 -25.07 7.76 38.02
C ALA A 155 -24.35 7.48 36.69
N ALA A 156 -23.79 6.27 36.54
CA ALA A 156 -23.03 5.89 35.34
C ALA A 156 -23.83 6.09 34.05
N GLU A 157 -25.11 5.69 34.05
CA GLU A 157 -26.02 5.86 32.92
C GLU A 157 -26.27 7.33 32.56
N GLU A 158 -26.39 8.21 33.56
CA GLU A 158 -26.60 9.63 33.34
C GLU A 158 -25.35 10.30 32.74
N TYR A 159 -24.18 9.97 33.28
CA TYR A 159 -22.89 10.46 32.78
C TYR A 159 -22.62 10.01 31.35
N GLU A 160 -22.91 8.75 31.03
CA GLU A 160 -22.76 8.22 29.67
C GLU A 160 -23.73 8.90 28.69
N SER A 161 -24.99 9.08 29.09
CA SER A 161 -26.00 9.78 28.28
C SER A 161 -25.61 11.24 28.03
N MET A 162 -25.03 11.92 29.04
CA MET A 162 -24.48 13.27 28.90
C MET A 162 -23.31 13.29 27.90
N SER A 163 -22.35 12.37 28.06
CA SER A 163 -21.18 12.22 27.18
C SER A 163 -21.59 11.99 25.73
N ARG A 164 -22.53 11.06 25.49
CA ARG A 164 -23.00 10.69 24.16
C ARG A 164 -23.67 11.86 23.43
N ARG A 165 -24.46 12.68 24.13
CA ARG A 165 -25.12 13.86 23.54
C ARG A 165 -24.14 14.98 23.20
N ILE A 166 -23.14 15.20 24.05
CA ILE A 166 -22.04 16.15 23.76
C ILE A 166 -21.26 15.69 22.52
N ILE A 167 -20.98 14.38 22.38
CA ILE A 167 -20.35 13.82 21.18
C ILE A 167 -21.22 14.04 19.93
N GLN A 168 -22.54 13.82 20.01
CA GLN A 168 -23.46 14.09 18.91
C GLN A 168 -23.46 15.58 18.50
N LEU A 169 -23.40 16.51 19.46
CA LEU A 169 -23.23 17.94 19.16
C LEU A 169 -21.90 18.25 18.47
N ARG A 170 -20.80 17.61 18.91
CA ARG A 170 -19.50 17.73 18.25
C ARG A 170 -19.54 17.24 16.80
N ASP A 171 -20.26 16.15 16.53
CA ASP A 171 -20.46 15.64 15.17
C ASP A 171 -21.28 16.63 14.30
N ILE A 172 -22.32 17.25 14.86
CA ILE A 172 -23.12 18.29 14.17
C ILE A 172 -22.26 19.52 13.85
N LEU A 173 -21.53 20.03 14.85
CA LEU A 173 -20.60 21.15 14.68
C LEU A 173 -19.56 20.82 13.61
N TRP A 174 -19.00 19.61 13.66
CA TRP A 174 -17.99 19.17 12.70
C TRP A 174 -18.52 19.16 11.28
N SER A 175 -19.72 18.63 11.08
CA SER A 175 -20.35 18.60 9.76
C SER A 175 -20.52 20.00 9.18
N LEU A 176 -21.02 20.96 9.97
CA LEU A 176 -21.19 22.33 9.51
C LEU A 176 -19.86 23.05 9.26
N LYS A 177 -18.90 22.92 10.18
CA LYS A 177 -17.64 23.67 10.16
C LYS A 177 -16.66 23.13 9.12
N TYR A 178 -16.44 21.82 9.10
CA TYR A 178 -15.40 21.18 8.30
C TYR A 178 -15.94 20.56 7.00
N GLU A 179 -17.07 19.85 7.05
CA GLU A 179 -17.62 19.16 5.87
C GLU A 179 -18.39 20.12 4.94
N ILE A 180 -18.93 21.23 5.46
CA ILE A 180 -19.62 22.25 4.65
C ILE A 180 -18.74 23.49 4.46
N LEU A 181 -18.45 24.25 5.52
CA LEU A 181 -17.83 25.58 5.39
C LEU A 181 -16.38 25.52 4.89
N GLU A 182 -15.51 24.70 5.48
CA GLU A 182 -14.11 24.59 5.03
C GLU A 182 -14.00 24.00 3.61
N ASN A 183 -14.90 23.09 3.24
CA ASN A 183 -14.94 22.56 1.87
C ASN A 183 -15.28 23.63 0.83
N ILE A 184 -16.03 24.68 1.18
CA ILE A 184 -16.24 25.82 0.27
C ILE A 184 -14.90 26.48 -0.07
N ASP A 185 -14.01 26.64 0.91
CA ASP A 185 -12.67 27.22 0.68
C ASP A 185 -11.79 26.29 -0.15
N LYS A 186 -11.81 24.97 0.11
CA LYS A 186 -11.08 23.98 -0.69
C LYS A 186 -11.58 23.93 -2.13
N ILE A 187 -12.89 24.00 -2.36
CA ILE A 187 -13.50 24.05 -3.69
C ILE A 187 -13.16 25.36 -4.39
N ASN A 188 -13.19 26.50 -3.68
CA ASN A 188 -12.72 27.78 -4.22
C ASN A 188 -11.24 27.77 -4.59
N ALA A 189 -10.40 27.08 -3.83
CA ALA A 189 -8.98 26.94 -4.15
C ALA A 189 -8.73 25.98 -5.32
N LEU A 190 -9.58 24.96 -5.50
CA LEU A 190 -9.50 23.99 -6.58
C LEU A 190 -10.03 24.54 -7.91
N GLY A 191 -11.10 25.34 -7.85
CA GLY A 191 -11.64 26.05 -9.00
C GLY A 191 -10.89 27.34 -9.22
N SER A 192 -10.38 27.59 -10.43
CA SER A 192 -9.76 28.88 -10.78
C SER A 192 -10.82 29.98 -11.00
N PHE A 193 -11.77 30.14 -10.08
CA PHE A 193 -12.97 31.00 -10.21
C PHE A 193 -12.62 32.50 -10.33
N GLY A 194 -11.49 32.94 -9.79
CA GLY A 194 -11.02 34.32 -10.00
C GLY A 194 -10.67 34.64 -11.46
N GLN A 195 -10.42 33.61 -12.28
CA GLN A 195 -10.13 33.72 -13.71
C GLN A 195 -11.34 33.38 -14.59
N TYR A 196 -12.36 32.71 -14.05
CA TYR A 196 -13.46 32.13 -14.81
C TYR A 196 -14.79 32.17 -14.02
N ASP A 197 -15.91 32.38 -14.71
CA ASP A 197 -17.22 32.45 -14.05
C ASP A 197 -17.58 31.21 -13.22
N ASN A 198 -18.29 31.47 -12.12
CA ASN A 198 -18.81 30.46 -11.21
C ASN A 198 -20.16 29.92 -11.71
N THR A 199 -20.14 28.87 -12.53
CA THR A 199 -21.37 28.20 -12.98
C THR A 199 -21.80 27.13 -11.98
N PRO A 200 -23.11 26.91 -11.76
CA PRO A 200 -23.59 25.82 -10.89
C PRO A 200 -22.98 24.47 -11.25
N LEU A 201 -22.84 24.20 -12.54
CA LEU A 201 -22.23 22.97 -13.05
C LEU A 201 -20.78 22.82 -12.61
N ALA A 202 -19.97 23.89 -12.74
CA ALA A 202 -18.57 23.85 -12.33
C ALA A 202 -18.42 23.62 -10.82
N VAL A 203 -19.25 24.27 -9.98
CA VAL A 203 -19.23 24.07 -8.53
C VAL A 203 -19.55 22.62 -8.17
N ARG A 204 -20.60 22.05 -8.77
CA ARG A 204 -20.99 20.65 -8.50
C ARG A 204 -19.85 19.68 -8.84
N ARG A 205 -19.21 19.84 -10.01
CA ARG A 205 -18.07 18.99 -10.39
C ARG A 205 -16.87 19.16 -9.47
N LEU A 206 -16.55 20.40 -9.09
CA LEU A 206 -15.45 20.66 -8.17
C LEU A 206 -15.75 20.16 -6.74
N LYS A 207 -17.01 20.16 -6.29
CA LYS A 207 -17.43 19.52 -5.03
C LYS A 207 -17.14 18.02 -5.05
N GLU A 208 -17.57 17.32 -6.10
CA GLU A 208 -17.35 15.87 -6.23
C GLU A 208 -15.85 15.52 -6.28
N ILE A 209 -15.07 16.29 -7.04
CA ILE A 209 -13.61 16.09 -7.10
C ILE A 209 -12.95 16.39 -5.75
N ASN A 210 -13.39 17.45 -5.07
CA ASN A 210 -12.92 17.78 -3.73
C ASN A 210 -13.25 16.66 -2.72
N LEU A 211 -14.44 16.06 -2.80
CA LEU A 211 -14.82 14.91 -2.00
C LEU A 211 -13.89 13.73 -2.27
N VAL A 212 -13.64 13.39 -3.55
CA VAL A 212 -12.69 12.34 -3.92
C VAL A 212 -11.29 12.63 -3.34
N PHE A 213 -10.81 13.87 -3.43
CA PHE A 213 -9.52 14.24 -2.84
C PHE A 213 -9.50 14.18 -1.31
N ASN A 214 -10.55 14.65 -0.62
CA ASN A 214 -10.66 14.51 0.83
C ASN A 214 -10.63 13.03 1.25
N ASN A 215 -11.23 12.14 0.44
CA ASN A 215 -11.21 10.71 0.69
C ASN A 215 -9.84 10.09 0.42
N LEU A 216 -9.16 10.48 -0.66
CA LEU A 216 -7.77 10.07 -0.91
C LEU A 216 -6.84 10.56 0.20
N ASP A 217 -7.00 11.79 0.71
CA ASP A 217 -6.20 12.35 1.82
C ASP A 217 -6.26 11.43 3.06
N ARG A 218 -7.45 10.91 3.38
CA ARG A 218 -7.67 10.01 4.52
C ARG A 218 -7.18 8.59 4.27
N LEU A 219 -7.28 8.12 3.01
CA LEU A 219 -6.93 6.76 2.62
C LEU A 219 -5.46 6.62 2.17
N GLU A 220 -4.74 7.71 1.98
CA GLU A 220 -3.33 7.69 1.56
C GLU A 220 -2.45 6.91 2.55
N VAL A 221 -2.81 6.88 3.83
CA VAL A 221 -2.16 6.03 4.85
C VAL A 221 -2.17 4.54 4.50
N ARG A 222 -3.07 4.10 3.60
CA ARG A 222 -3.20 2.72 3.12
C ARG A 222 -2.56 2.47 1.75
N GLY A 223 -2.02 3.50 1.10
CA GLY A 223 -1.49 3.37 -0.27
C GLY A 223 -0.72 4.61 -0.74
N ARG A 224 0.36 4.94 -0.06
CA ARG A 224 1.06 6.22 -0.25
C ARG A 224 2.03 6.24 -1.43
N ASP A 225 2.39 5.08 -1.99
CA ASP A 225 3.43 4.99 -3.03
C ASP A 225 3.08 5.78 -4.29
N SER A 226 1.79 5.79 -4.65
CA SER A 226 1.28 6.60 -5.76
C SER A 226 -0.22 6.87 -5.59
N ALA A 227 -0.70 7.95 -6.21
CA ALA A 227 -2.12 8.26 -6.25
C ALA A 227 -2.53 8.78 -7.63
N GLY A 228 -3.73 8.41 -8.06
CA GLY A 228 -4.25 8.85 -9.35
C GLY A 228 -5.76 8.96 -9.37
N ILE A 229 -6.26 9.78 -10.29
CA ILE A 229 -7.68 10.02 -10.53
C ILE A 229 -7.94 10.10 -12.03
N SER A 230 -9.02 9.44 -12.47
CA SER A 230 -9.59 9.56 -13.80
C SER A 230 -10.95 10.23 -13.72
N LEU A 231 -11.15 11.27 -14.52
CA LEU A 231 -12.38 12.04 -14.65
C LEU A 231 -12.94 11.86 -16.05
N LEU A 232 -14.03 11.09 -16.19
CA LEU A 232 -14.68 10.82 -17.46
C LEU A 232 -15.89 11.74 -17.64
N PHE A 233 -16.00 12.38 -18.80
CA PHE A 233 -17.13 13.23 -19.20
C PHE A 233 -17.67 12.80 -20.55
N VAL A 234 -18.98 12.78 -20.71
CA VAL A 234 -19.65 12.47 -21.98
C VAL A 234 -20.47 13.68 -22.43
N LEU A 235 -20.13 14.26 -23.58
CA LEU A 235 -20.78 15.43 -24.15
C LEU A 235 -21.54 15.03 -25.41
N ASP A 236 -22.54 15.84 -25.79
CA ASP A 236 -23.05 15.77 -27.16
C ASP A 236 -22.08 16.48 -28.13
N GLU A 237 -22.17 16.13 -29.42
CA GLU A 237 -21.32 16.67 -30.48
C GLU A 237 -21.36 18.21 -30.57
N ALA A 238 -22.50 18.83 -30.27
CA ALA A 238 -22.65 20.28 -30.34
C ALA A 238 -21.91 21.00 -29.21
N ASN A 239 -21.99 20.47 -27.98
CA ASN A 239 -21.27 21.00 -26.83
C ASN A 239 -19.76 20.72 -26.95
N PHE A 240 -19.37 19.55 -27.47
CA PHE A 240 -17.97 19.27 -27.79
C PHE A 240 -17.40 20.24 -28.83
N SER A 241 -18.14 20.50 -29.92
CA SER A 241 -17.73 21.49 -30.94
C SER A 241 -17.55 22.89 -30.36
N ARG A 242 -18.43 23.30 -29.43
CA ARG A 242 -18.31 24.59 -28.73
C ARG A 242 -17.11 24.62 -27.79
N PHE A 243 -16.82 23.52 -27.13
CA PHE A 243 -15.65 23.36 -26.28
C PHE A 243 -14.36 23.50 -27.10
N GLN A 244 -14.22 22.77 -28.22
CA GLN A 244 -13.06 22.89 -29.11
C GLN A 244 -12.87 24.33 -29.63
N LYS A 245 -13.96 24.99 -30.04
CA LYS A 245 -13.89 26.41 -30.46
C LYS A 245 -13.37 27.31 -29.33
N THR A 246 -13.78 27.06 -28.09
CA THR A 246 -13.31 27.82 -26.93
C THR A 246 -11.81 27.58 -26.69
N LEU A 247 -11.33 26.34 -26.82
CA LEU A 247 -9.90 26.04 -26.72
C LEU A 247 -9.10 26.75 -27.81
N GLN A 248 -9.62 26.80 -29.04
CA GLN A 248 -8.99 27.52 -30.14
C GLN A 248 -8.90 29.03 -29.86
N GLU A 249 -9.98 29.65 -29.39
CA GLU A 249 -10.02 31.06 -29.00
C GLU A 249 -9.06 31.41 -27.84
N LYS A 250 -8.71 30.40 -27.03
CA LYS A 250 -7.79 30.52 -25.88
C LYS A 250 -6.37 30.05 -26.16
N SER A 251 -6.06 29.65 -27.38
CA SER A 251 -4.75 29.09 -27.76
C SER A 251 -4.37 27.83 -26.96
N LEU A 252 -5.35 27.01 -26.60
CA LEU A 252 -5.19 25.75 -25.85
C LEU A 252 -5.43 24.50 -26.70
N LEU A 253 -5.81 24.65 -27.97
CA LEU A 253 -6.15 23.52 -28.85
C LEU A 253 -4.93 22.62 -29.13
N ASP A 254 -3.76 23.22 -29.40
CA ASP A 254 -2.54 22.46 -29.67
C ASP A 254 -2.08 21.65 -28.45
N GLU A 255 -2.18 22.23 -27.24
CA GLU A 255 -1.91 21.50 -25.98
C GLU A 255 -2.91 20.35 -25.80
N PHE A 256 -4.20 20.60 -26.08
CA PHE A 256 -5.24 19.58 -25.99
C PHE A 256 -4.99 18.39 -26.93
N GLU A 257 -4.54 18.64 -28.16
CA GLU A 257 -4.21 17.60 -29.14
C GLU A 257 -2.92 16.86 -28.75
N ALA A 258 -1.88 17.56 -28.30
CA ALA A 258 -0.63 16.94 -27.86
C ALA A 258 -0.84 15.97 -26.69
N ARG A 259 -1.72 16.30 -25.73
CA ARG A 259 -2.03 15.48 -24.55
C ARG A 259 -2.79 14.18 -24.86
N GLN A 260 -3.20 13.97 -26.12
CA GLN A 260 -3.87 12.74 -26.57
C GLN A 260 -2.88 11.69 -27.13
N ALA A 261 -1.66 12.09 -27.48
CA ALA A 261 -0.74 11.25 -28.27
C ALA A 261 0.02 10.15 -27.49
N GLY A 262 -0.14 10.05 -26.17
CA GLY A 262 0.61 9.10 -25.33
C GLY A 262 0.14 7.64 -25.45
N TYR A 263 1.07 6.68 -25.52
CA TYR A 263 0.77 5.23 -25.55
C TYR A 263 0.61 4.60 -24.16
N VAL A 264 1.06 5.28 -23.11
CA VAL A 264 0.82 4.93 -21.69
C VAL A 264 -0.04 6.00 -21.05
N LEU A 265 -0.95 5.60 -20.15
CA LEU A 265 -1.77 6.55 -19.40
C LEU A 265 -0.95 7.21 -18.28
N LEU A 266 -0.46 8.42 -18.56
CA LEU A 266 0.36 9.23 -17.67
C LEU A 266 -0.41 10.44 -17.10
N ASN A 267 0.21 11.16 -16.18
CA ASN A 267 -0.31 12.40 -15.59
C ASN A 267 -0.60 13.44 -16.67
N ARG A 268 -1.72 14.16 -16.51
CA ARG A 268 -2.28 15.07 -17.51
C ARG A 268 -2.64 14.41 -18.84
N GLY A 269 -2.68 13.07 -18.95
CA GLY A 269 -3.18 12.39 -20.15
C GLY A 269 -4.65 12.71 -20.42
N ILE A 270 -5.00 12.87 -21.70
CA ILE A 270 -6.39 13.02 -22.16
C ILE A 270 -6.72 11.88 -23.12
N ARG A 271 -7.75 11.09 -22.82
CA ARG A 271 -8.33 10.14 -23.78
C ARG A 271 -9.60 10.72 -24.36
N ILE A 272 -9.77 10.59 -25.68
CA ILE A 272 -10.99 10.97 -26.37
C ILE A 272 -11.53 9.76 -27.13
N ASN A 273 -12.84 9.61 -27.11
CA ASN A 273 -13.53 8.63 -27.94
C ASN A 273 -14.81 9.25 -28.51
N LYS A 274 -15.08 9.01 -29.80
CA LYS A 274 -16.18 9.65 -30.52
C LYS A 274 -17.18 8.57 -30.95
N HIS A 275 -18.32 8.52 -30.27
CA HIS A 275 -19.44 7.65 -30.62
C HIS A 275 -20.65 8.50 -31.00
N SER A 276 -20.82 8.84 -32.29
CA SER A 276 -21.94 9.69 -32.73
C SER A 276 -23.28 9.19 -32.15
N PRO A 277 -24.06 10.05 -31.43
CA PRO A 277 -23.96 11.51 -31.34
C PRO A 277 -23.19 12.09 -30.13
N THR A 278 -22.44 11.26 -29.38
CA THR A 278 -21.69 11.64 -28.17
C THR A 278 -20.18 11.64 -28.38
N VAL A 279 -19.49 12.42 -27.54
CA VAL A 279 -18.03 12.51 -27.46
C VAL A 279 -17.61 12.39 -26.00
N SER A 280 -16.74 11.44 -25.74
CA SER A 280 -16.26 11.11 -24.39
C SER A 280 -14.85 11.65 -24.21
N LEU A 281 -14.58 12.27 -23.07
CA LEU A 281 -13.27 12.76 -22.67
C LEU A 281 -12.90 12.24 -21.28
N ALA A 282 -11.76 11.59 -21.14
CA ALA A 282 -11.20 11.21 -19.84
C ALA A 282 -9.92 12.00 -19.55
N PHE A 283 -9.91 12.70 -18.42
CA PHE A 283 -8.75 13.43 -17.90
C PHE A 283 -8.13 12.62 -16.78
N THR A 284 -6.83 12.36 -16.86
CA THR A 284 -6.11 11.56 -15.86
C THR A 284 -5.02 12.38 -15.20
N TYR A 285 -4.95 12.32 -13.87
CA TYR A 285 -3.90 12.94 -13.07
C TYR A 285 -3.27 11.88 -12.16
N LYS A 286 -1.94 11.84 -12.11
CA LYS A 286 -1.19 10.78 -11.43
C LYS A 286 0.08 11.34 -10.78
N ILE A 287 0.50 10.70 -9.70
CA ILE A 287 1.80 10.91 -9.07
C ILE A 287 2.28 9.60 -8.48
N ALA A 288 3.59 9.34 -8.60
CA ALA A 288 4.28 8.30 -7.86
C ALA A 288 5.42 8.93 -7.06
N ALA A 289 5.46 8.70 -5.75
CA ALA A 289 6.41 9.32 -4.85
C ALA A 289 6.84 8.34 -3.75
N GLU A 290 8.04 7.79 -3.88
CA GLU A 290 8.60 6.87 -2.89
C GLU A 290 8.82 7.52 -1.51
N ILE A 291 9.05 8.84 -1.44
CA ILE A 291 9.33 9.61 -0.21
C ILE A 291 8.52 10.89 -0.18
N GLY A 292 8.09 11.28 1.02
CA GLY A 292 7.21 12.41 1.29
C GLY A 292 6.31 12.13 2.49
N SER A 293 5.44 13.07 2.79
CA SER A 293 4.49 13.04 3.90
C SER A 293 3.08 12.73 3.41
N LEU A 294 2.22 12.22 4.30
CA LEU A 294 0.80 12.07 3.99
C LEU A 294 0.19 13.43 3.66
N GLY A 295 -0.57 13.48 2.57
CA GLY A 295 -1.16 14.67 1.95
C GLY A 295 -0.38 15.18 0.74
N ASP A 296 0.89 14.80 0.56
CA ASP A 296 1.72 15.34 -0.52
C ASP A 296 1.17 14.95 -1.91
N ASN A 297 0.79 13.68 -2.09
CA ASN A 297 0.26 13.20 -3.37
C ASN A 297 -1.05 13.90 -3.72
N VAL A 298 -1.96 14.04 -2.75
CA VAL A 298 -3.26 14.68 -2.98
C VAL A 298 -3.10 16.18 -3.20
N GLN A 299 -2.19 16.84 -2.47
CA GLN A 299 -1.84 18.24 -2.73
C GLN A 299 -1.33 18.43 -4.16
N TYR A 300 -0.49 17.52 -4.64
CA TYR A 300 -0.04 17.51 -6.03
C TYR A 300 -1.22 17.34 -7.00
N LEU A 301 -2.10 16.35 -6.79
CA LEU A 301 -3.27 16.13 -7.66
C LEU A 301 -4.22 17.35 -7.68
N ARG A 302 -4.47 17.97 -6.52
CA ARG A 302 -5.25 19.23 -6.42
C ARG A 302 -4.60 20.35 -7.24
N LYS A 303 -3.27 20.48 -7.17
CA LYS A 303 -2.51 21.45 -7.97
C LYS A 303 -2.66 21.18 -9.45
N GLN A 304 -2.49 19.93 -9.90
CA GLN A 304 -2.65 19.55 -11.31
C GLN A 304 -4.04 19.89 -11.85
N VAL A 305 -5.11 19.56 -11.12
CA VAL A 305 -6.50 19.88 -11.50
C VAL A 305 -6.76 21.38 -11.55
N ARG A 306 -6.23 22.14 -10.58
CA ARG A 306 -6.37 23.60 -10.51
C ARG A 306 -5.68 24.29 -11.68
N GLU A 307 -4.49 23.84 -12.05
CA GLU A 307 -3.62 24.44 -13.07
C GLU A 307 -3.96 23.98 -14.50
N ASP A 308 -4.79 22.95 -14.68
CA ASP A 308 -5.22 22.47 -15.99
C ASP A 308 -6.31 23.38 -16.60
N ALA A 309 -5.90 24.35 -17.40
CA ALA A 309 -6.79 25.30 -18.06
C ALA A 309 -7.84 24.64 -18.98
N ILE A 310 -7.47 23.54 -19.65
CA ILE A 310 -8.37 22.80 -20.55
C ILE A 310 -9.50 22.17 -19.73
N PHE A 311 -9.14 21.48 -18.64
CA PHE A 311 -10.11 20.89 -17.71
C PHE A 311 -11.02 21.94 -17.08
N GLN A 312 -10.45 23.06 -16.63
CA GLN A 312 -11.22 24.18 -16.09
C GLN A 312 -12.25 24.66 -17.12
N HIS A 313 -11.90 24.79 -18.40
CA HIS A 313 -12.90 25.12 -19.42
C HIS A 313 -13.98 24.04 -19.59
N LEU A 314 -13.61 22.75 -19.60
CA LEU A 314 -14.54 21.64 -19.83
C LEU A 314 -15.68 21.58 -18.81
N ILE A 315 -15.39 21.70 -17.51
CA ILE A 315 -16.40 21.57 -16.43
C ILE A 315 -17.51 22.63 -16.47
N ARG A 316 -17.35 23.65 -17.33
CA ARG A 316 -18.33 24.73 -17.56
C ARG A 316 -19.29 24.42 -18.70
N PHE A 317 -19.04 23.36 -19.47
CA PHE A 317 -19.92 22.91 -20.55
C PHE A 317 -20.91 21.85 -20.06
N PRO A 318 -22.19 21.93 -20.51
CA PRO A 318 -23.14 20.86 -20.27
C PRO A 318 -22.61 19.53 -20.80
N HIS A 319 -22.63 18.51 -19.95
CA HIS A 319 -22.34 17.12 -20.27
C HIS A 319 -23.57 16.27 -19.95
N ILE A 320 -23.68 15.14 -20.63
CA ILE A 320 -24.74 14.14 -20.48
C ILE A 320 -24.49 13.36 -19.20
N ASP A 321 -23.26 12.85 -19.05
CA ASP A 321 -22.84 12.01 -17.94
C ASP A 321 -21.39 12.33 -17.51
N HIS A 322 -21.03 11.96 -16.29
CA HIS A 322 -19.68 12.06 -15.76
C HIS A 322 -19.42 10.95 -14.74
N SER A 323 -18.15 10.61 -14.50
CA SER A 323 -17.78 9.73 -13.39
C SER A 323 -16.32 9.95 -13.00
N ALA A 324 -16.02 9.71 -11.72
CA ALA A 324 -14.68 9.79 -11.18
C ALA A 324 -14.30 8.45 -10.53
N VAL A 325 -13.12 7.95 -10.87
CA VAL A 325 -12.51 6.80 -10.18
C VAL A 325 -11.10 7.23 -9.79
N ALA A 326 -10.74 6.98 -8.54
CA ALA A 326 -9.44 7.35 -8.01
C ALA A 326 -8.89 6.25 -7.10
N HIS A 327 -7.58 6.28 -6.90
CA HIS A 327 -6.86 5.24 -6.17
C HIS A 327 -5.59 5.77 -5.53
N THR A 328 -5.29 5.23 -4.35
CA THR A 328 -4.01 5.32 -3.64
C THR A 328 -3.42 3.92 -3.62
N ARG A 329 -2.23 3.74 -4.20
CA ARG A 329 -1.63 2.42 -4.41
C ARG A 329 -0.51 2.17 -3.41
N TRP A 330 -0.55 0.98 -2.82
CA TRP A 330 0.61 0.29 -2.29
C TRP A 330 1.08 -0.72 -3.35
N ALA A 331 2.33 -0.63 -3.81
CA ALA A 331 2.83 -1.50 -4.86
C ALA A 331 3.10 -2.94 -4.35
N SER A 332 2.23 -3.91 -4.70
CA SER A 332 2.45 -5.35 -4.49
C SER A 332 3.10 -6.02 -5.69
N VAL A 333 2.59 -5.74 -6.90
CA VAL A 333 3.11 -6.20 -8.20
C VAL A 333 3.42 -4.98 -9.07
N GLY A 334 4.67 -4.87 -9.54
CA GLY A 334 5.15 -3.75 -10.37
C GLY A 334 5.74 -2.60 -9.56
N GLU A 335 6.70 -1.88 -10.14
CA GLU A 335 7.45 -0.81 -9.46
C GLU A 335 6.58 0.41 -9.07
N ILE A 336 7.14 1.28 -8.22
CA ILE A 336 6.52 2.56 -7.86
C ILE A 336 6.83 3.55 -8.98
N SER A 337 5.96 3.63 -9.98
CA SER A 337 6.09 4.58 -11.08
C SER A 337 4.74 5.11 -11.53
N GLU A 338 4.74 6.24 -12.23
CA GLU A 338 3.51 6.89 -12.72
C GLU A 338 2.72 5.98 -13.69
N ALA A 339 3.42 5.20 -14.51
CA ALA A 339 2.81 4.24 -15.43
C ALA A 339 2.05 3.12 -14.68
N ASN A 340 2.54 2.70 -13.51
CA ASN A 340 1.92 1.69 -12.66
C ASN A 340 0.88 2.26 -11.68
N CYS A 341 0.78 3.58 -11.58
CA CYS A 341 -0.24 4.23 -10.77
C CYS A 341 -1.62 3.99 -11.36
N HIS A 342 -2.58 3.57 -10.53
CA HIS A 342 -3.97 3.40 -10.95
C HIS A 342 -4.66 4.77 -11.04
N PRO A 343 -5.68 4.95 -11.89
CA PRO A 343 -6.26 3.96 -12.82
C PRO A 343 -5.35 3.62 -14.01
N VAL A 344 -5.51 2.44 -14.60
CA VAL A 344 -4.83 2.03 -15.85
C VAL A 344 -5.84 1.84 -17.00
N ASP A 345 -5.40 1.91 -18.26
CA ASP A 345 -6.28 1.88 -19.46
C ASP A 345 -6.19 0.57 -20.26
N ASN A 346 -7.04 0.42 -21.28
CA ASN A 346 -7.09 -0.75 -22.18
C ASN A 346 -6.12 -0.68 -23.38
N PHE A 347 -5.01 0.06 -23.28
CA PHE A 347 -4.06 0.18 -24.38
C PHE A 347 -2.96 -0.90 -24.34
N GLY A 348 -2.60 -1.39 -25.53
CA GLY A 348 -1.44 -2.25 -25.76
C GLY A 348 -0.56 -1.68 -26.89
N VAL A 349 0.70 -2.10 -26.95
CA VAL A 349 1.68 -1.70 -27.97
C VAL A 349 1.93 -2.84 -28.96
N ALA A 350 2.43 -2.55 -30.17
CA ALA A 350 2.80 -3.61 -31.12
C ALA A 350 3.91 -4.51 -30.56
N GLN A 351 3.85 -5.83 -30.78
CA GLN A 351 4.86 -6.79 -30.31
C GLN A 351 6.26 -6.56 -30.89
N ASP A 352 6.35 -6.03 -32.12
CA ASP A 352 7.61 -6.02 -32.88
C ASP A 352 8.56 -4.87 -32.52
N GLY A 353 8.12 -3.89 -31.71
CA GLY A 353 8.96 -2.79 -31.22
C GLY A 353 9.50 -1.85 -32.31
N PHE A 354 9.16 -0.56 -32.22
CA PHE A 354 9.88 0.53 -32.89
C PHE A 354 9.98 0.49 -34.44
N HIS A 355 8.94 0.97 -35.12
CA HIS A 355 9.19 1.86 -36.26
C HIS A 355 9.33 3.30 -35.74
N GLU A 356 10.53 3.64 -35.30
CA GLU A 356 10.91 4.99 -34.80
C GLU A 356 10.89 6.05 -35.92
N LYS A 357 10.59 5.67 -37.17
CA LYS A 357 10.60 6.59 -38.32
C LYS A 357 9.31 7.37 -38.57
N ASP A 358 8.17 6.98 -37.99
CA ASP A 358 6.87 7.59 -38.35
C ASP A 358 6.02 8.09 -37.16
N GLY A 359 6.59 8.25 -35.96
CA GLY A 359 5.98 9.04 -34.87
C GLY A 359 4.60 8.61 -34.35
N VAL A 360 4.01 7.51 -34.83
CA VAL A 360 2.68 7.03 -34.44
C VAL A 360 2.71 5.50 -34.29
N GLY A 361 3.21 5.04 -33.15
CA GLY A 361 3.18 3.64 -32.73
C GLY A 361 1.90 3.27 -31.96
N VAL A 362 0.75 3.86 -32.30
CA VAL A 362 -0.56 3.47 -31.71
C VAL A 362 -1.25 2.55 -32.71
N CYS A 363 -1.36 1.26 -32.38
CA CYS A 363 -2.20 0.35 -33.14
C CYS A 363 -3.68 0.69 -32.91
N GLU A 364 -4.30 1.21 -33.96
CA GLU A 364 -5.73 1.51 -34.18
C GLU A 364 -6.29 2.87 -33.65
N PRO A 365 -6.73 3.77 -34.55
CA PRO A 365 -7.43 5.03 -34.21
C PRO A 365 -8.86 4.88 -33.66
N ASN A 366 -9.39 3.65 -33.52
CA ASN A 366 -10.76 3.41 -33.06
C ASN A 366 -10.74 2.56 -31.80
N LEU A 367 -10.74 3.22 -30.64
CA LEU A 367 -10.92 2.56 -29.36
C LEU A 367 -12.23 1.76 -29.36
N THR A 368 -12.18 0.53 -28.86
CA THR A 368 -13.42 -0.22 -28.57
C THR A 368 -14.25 0.53 -27.51
N GLY A 369 -13.59 1.32 -26.67
CA GLY A 369 -14.11 2.23 -25.64
C GLY A 369 -12.96 2.73 -24.75
N ILE A 370 -13.17 3.80 -23.98
CA ILE A 370 -12.31 4.20 -22.87
C ILE A 370 -12.66 3.30 -21.68
N ILE A 371 -11.69 2.53 -21.16
CA ILE A 371 -11.88 1.67 -19.99
C ILE A 371 -10.76 1.97 -19.01
N HIS A 372 -11.08 2.61 -17.88
CA HIS A 372 -10.10 2.86 -16.82
C HIS A 372 -10.47 2.06 -15.56
N VAL A 373 -9.47 1.38 -15.00
CA VAL A 373 -9.65 0.42 -13.91
C VAL A 373 -8.71 0.71 -12.74
N CYS A 374 -9.22 0.53 -11.52
CA CYS A 374 -8.44 0.44 -10.29
C CYS A 374 -8.60 -0.93 -9.66
N LEU A 375 -7.53 -1.42 -9.03
CA LEU A 375 -7.49 -2.68 -8.30
C LEU A 375 -6.97 -2.46 -6.88
N ASN A 376 -7.65 -3.07 -5.92
CA ASN A 376 -7.11 -3.47 -4.63
C ASN A 376 -7.00 -5.00 -4.59
N GLY A 377 -5.86 -5.52 -4.10
CA GLY A 377 -5.53 -6.94 -4.16
C GLY A 377 -4.68 -7.27 -5.39
N ASP A 378 -4.59 -8.57 -5.71
CA ASP A 378 -3.73 -9.09 -6.76
C ASP A 378 -4.52 -10.03 -7.69
N ILE A 379 -4.13 -10.07 -8.97
CA ILE A 379 -4.62 -11.05 -9.94
C ILE A 379 -3.57 -12.15 -10.10
N ASP A 380 -3.73 -13.25 -9.36
CA ASP A 380 -2.69 -14.29 -9.21
C ASP A 380 -2.29 -14.94 -10.55
N ASN A 381 -3.24 -15.03 -11.49
CA ASN A 381 -3.03 -15.65 -12.80
C ASN A 381 -2.71 -14.65 -13.93
N TYR A 382 -2.34 -13.40 -13.62
CA TYR A 382 -2.14 -12.34 -14.63
C TYR A 382 -1.08 -12.68 -15.69
N GLN A 383 -0.02 -13.42 -15.33
CA GLN A 383 1.03 -13.82 -16.28
C GLN A 383 0.49 -14.76 -17.37
N SER A 384 -0.43 -15.66 -17.01
CA SER A 384 -1.09 -16.54 -17.99
C SER A 384 -1.99 -15.73 -18.91
N LEU A 385 -2.83 -14.88 -18.32
CA LEU A 385 -3.75 -14.01 -19.05
C LEU A 385 -3.00 -13.06 -20.00
N LYS A 386 -1.86 -12.50 -19.57
CA LYS A 386 -0.99 -11.65 -20.38
C LYS A 386 -0.49 -12.39 -21.63
N ARG A 387 0.03 -13.61 -21.47
CA ARG A 387 0.51 -14.43 -22.60
C ARG A 387 -0.62 -14.75 -23.58
N ASP A 388 -1.82 -15.03 -23.06
CA ASP A 388 -2.99 -15.30 -23.89
C ASP A 388 -3.44 -14.05 -24.66
N TYR A 389 -3.49 -12.88 -24.02
CA TYR A 389 -3.76 -11.60 -24.66
C TYR A 389 -2.73 -11.28 -25.75
N GLU A 390 -1.44 -11.45 -25.45
CA GLU A 390 -0.34 -11.21 -26.38
C GLU A 390 -0.47 -12.11 -27.61
N ARG A 391 -0.72 -13.40 -27.41
CA ARG A 391 -0.89 -14.38 -28.48
C ARG A 391 -2.14 -14.11 -29.32
N GLU A 392 -3.27 -13.79 -28.69
CA GLU A 392 -4.56 -13.62 -29.37
C GLU A 392 -4.69 -12.27 -30.10
N SER A 393 -4.09 -11.21 -29.55
CA SER A 393 -4.25 -9.85 -30.08
C SER A 393 -3.07 -9.32 -30.89
N GLY A 394 -1.89 -9.95 -30.80
CA GLY A 394 -0.64 -9.45 -31.41
C GLY A 394 -0.10 -8.17 -30.77
N ARG A 395 -0.68 -7.74 -29.64
CA ARG A 395 -0.27 -6.56 -28.87
C ARG A 395 0.39 -6.98 -27.56
N ALA A 396 1.39 -6.25 -27.12
CA ALA A 396 2.06 -6.40 -25.83
C ALA A 396 1.63 -5.32 -24.83
N ILE A 397 1.88 -5.57 -23.56
CA ILE A 397 1.81 -4.52 -22.53
C ILE A 397 3.08 -3.67 -22.62
N ALA A 398 2.95 -2.34 -22.55
CA ALA A 398 4.08 -1.40 -22.57
C ALA A 398 5.09 -1.75 -21.45
N LYS A 399 6.39 -1.62 -21.73
CA LYS A 399 7.46 -2.08 -20.82
C LYS A 399 7.47 -1.33 -19.49
N GLU A 400 7.01 -0.09 -19.51
CA GLU A 400 6.87 0.82 -18.37
C GLU A 400 5.76 0.36 -17.41
N ILE A 401 4.80 -0.45 -17.89
CA ILE A 401 3.69 -0.98 -17.11
C ILE A 401 4.04 -2.42 -16.67
N THR A 402 4.33 -2.56 -15.39
CA THR A 402 4.70 -3.82 -14.73
C THR A 402 3.66 -4.30 -13.72
N THR A 403 2.61 -3.52 -13.46
CA THR A 403 1.46 -3.88 -12.63
C THR A 403 0.58 -4.95 -13.28
N ASP A 404 0.07 -5.87 -12.48
CA ASP A 404 -0.90 -6.89 -12.87
C ASP A 404 -2.24 -6.27 -13.31
N THR A 405 -2.60 -5.12 -12.74
CA THR A 405 -3.87 -4.43 -12.97
C THR A 405 -4.14 -4.13 -14.44
N GLN A 406 -3.10 -3.95 -15.26
CA GLN A 406 -3.23 -3.72 -16.71
C GLN A 406 -3.99 -4.85 -17.42
N ILE A 407 -3.95 -6.08 -16.90
CA ILE A 407 -4.65 -7.20 -17.54
C ILE A 407 -6.17 -7.06 -17.48
N ILE A 408 -6.71 -6.32 -16.49
CA ILE A 408 -8.15 -6.20 -16.27
C ILE A 408 -8.84 -5.50 -17.45
N PRO A 409 -8.49 -4.24 -17.81
CA PRO A 409 -9.12 -3.56 -18.93
C PRO A 409 -8.88 -4.28 -20.28
N LEU A 410 -7.74 -4.97 -20.44
CA LEU A 410 -7.43 -5.76 -21.63
C LEU A 410 -8.30 -7.02 -21.76
N GLN A 411 -8.57 -7.71 -20.64
CA GLN A 411 -9.46 -8.87 -20.63
C GLN A 411 -10.91 -8.47 -20.90
N ILE A 412 -11.33 -7.29 -20.42
CA ILE A 412 -12.66 -6.73 -20.74
C ILE A 412 -12.76 -6.41 -22.23
N GLU A 413 -11.74 -5.74 -22.78
CA GLU A 413 -11.65 -5.45 -24.22
C GLU A 413 -11.74 -6.73 -25.07
N LYS A 414 -11.08 -7.83 -24.65
CA LYS A 414 -11.17 -9.14 -25.30
C LYS A 414 -12.61 -9.64 -25.44
N TYR A 415 -13.45 -9.47 -24.42
CA TYR A 415 -14.86 -9.87 -24.51
C TYR A 415 -15.73 -8.88 -25.30
N LEU A 416 -15.43 -7.58 -25.24
CA LEU A 416 -16.09 -6.58 -26.09
C LEU A 416 -15.87 -6.85 -27.58
N LYS A 417 -14.65 -7.24 -27.97
CA LYS A 417 -14.31 -7.68 -29.34
C LYS A 417 -15.00 -8.98 -29.78
N LYS A 418 -15.65 -9.69 -28.85
CA LYS A 418 -16.50 -10.87 -29.11
C LYS A 418 -17.99 -10.53 -29.04
N ASP A 419 -18.35 -9.29 -29.37
CA ASP A 419 -19.71 -8.74 -29.42
C ASP A 419 -20.50 -8.89 -28.12
N LYS A 420 -19.82 -8.86 -26.96
CA LYS A 420 -20.47 -8.84 -25.65
C LYS A 420 -20.79 -7.41 -25.23
N THR A 421 -21.90 -7.23 -24.53
CA THR A 421 -22.21 -5.94 -23.86
C THR A 421 -21.15 -5.66 -22.79
N LEU A 422 -20.90 -4.39 -22.46
CA LEU A 422 -19.91 -4.03 -21.43
C LEU A 422 -20.15 -4.75 -20.10
N GLU A 423 -21.41 -4.84 -19.65
CA GLU A 423 -21.77 -5.55 -18.42
C GLU A 423 -21.40 -7.04 -18.48
N THR A 424 -21.68 -7.68 -19.62
CA THR A 424 -21.32 -9.09 -19.83
C THR A 424 -19.81 -9.27 -19.95
N ALA A 425 -19.14 -8.35 -20.64
CA ALA A 425 -17.69 -8.38 -20.82
C ALA A 425 -16.95 -8.21 -19.49
N PHE A 426 -17.40 -7.28 -18.64
CA PHE A 426 -16.90 -7.10 -17.29
C PHE A 426 -17.11 -8.35 -16.44
N ARG A 427 -18.32 -8.92 -16.42
CA ARG A 427 -18.64 -10.14 -15.68
C ARG A 427 -17.77 -11.33 -16.09
N LEU A 428 -17.60 -11.54 -17.40
CA LEU A 428 -16.76 -12.62 -17.92
C LEU A 428 -15.27 -12.40 -17.59
N ALA A 429 -14.77 -11.17 -17.74
CA ALA A 429 -13.39 -10.83 -17.38
C ALA A 429 -13.10 -11.11 -15.90
N VAL A 430 -13.95 -10.66 -14.96
CA VAL A 430 -13.73 -10.91 -13.54
C VAL A 430 -13.86 -12.40 -13.15
N SER A 431 -14.59 -13.19 -13.95
CA SER A 431 -14.66 -14.64 -13.78
C SER A 431 -13.36 -15.36 -14.16
N ASP A 432 -12.53 -14.75 -15.01
CA ASP A 432 -11.23 -15.31 -15.41
C ASP A 432 -10.14 -15.08 -14.36
N PHE A 433 -10.39 -14.23 -13.35
CA PHE A 433 -9.38 -13.83 -12.37
C PHE A 433 -9.32 -14.78 -11.16
N GLU A 434 -8.09 -15.19 -10.84
CA GLU A 434 -7.74 -15.91 -9.62
C GLU A 434 -7.17 -14.93 -8.57
N GLY A 435 -7.24 -15.34 -7.29
CA GLY A 435 -6.81 -14.50 -6.16
C GLY A 435 -7.94 -13.71 -5.51
N SER A 436 -7.57 -12.78 -4.63
CA SER A 436 -8.49 -11.87 -3.93
C SER A 436 -8.35 -10.46 -4.46
N HIS A 437 -9.46 -9.91 -4.97
CA HIS A 437 -9.46 -8.62 -5.64
C HIS A 437 -10.74 -7.83 -5.35
N ALA A 438 -10.60 -6.51 -5.39
CA ALA A 438 -11.65 -5.52 -5.40
C ALA A 438 -11.36 -4.54 -6.54
N ILE A 439 -12.25 -4.52 -7.54
CA ILE A 439 -12.07 -3.81 -8.80
C ILE A 439 -13.11 -2.71 -8.90
N ALA A 440 -12.68 -1.51 -9.30
CA ALA A 440 -13.55 -0.41 -9.70
C ALA A 440 -13.24 0.04 -11.13
N MET A 441 -14.26 0.12 -11.98
CA MET A 441 -14.13 0.50 -13.39
C MET A 441 -15.18 1.53 -13.77
N HIS A 442 -14.76 2.52 -14.57
CA HIS A 442 -15.68 3.31 -15.37
C HIS A 442 -15.32 3.24 -16.86
N SER A 443 -16.32 3.41 -17.72
CA SER A 443 -16.15 3.36 -19.16
C SER A 443 -17.18 4.23 -19.87
N ASP A 444 -16.81 4.78 -21.02
CA ASP A 444 -17.71 5.57 -21.85
C ASP A 444 -18.70 4.72 -22.66
N LEU A 445 -18.52 3.40 -22.69
CA LEU A 445 -19.48 2.46 -23.29
C LEU A 445 -20.73 2.26 -22.43
N ALA A 446 -20.69 2.68 -21.17
CA ALA A 446 -21.85 2.79 -20.30
C ALA A 446 -21.79 4.12 -19.54
N PRO A 447 -22.08 5.25 -20.21
CA PRO A 447 -22.03 6.58 -19.61
C PRO A 447 -22.82 6.64 -18.30
N GLY A 448 -22.22 7.28 -17.30
CA GLY A 448 -22.83 7.45 -15.98
C GLY A 448 -22.85 6.21 -15.09
N LYS A 449 -22.28 5.09 -15.54
CA LYS A 449 -22.21 3.86 -14.75
C LYS A 449 -20.81 3.59 -14.20
N ILE A 450 -20.77 3.06 -12.98
CA ILE A 450 -19.56 2.52 -12.36
C ILE A 450 -19.76 1.04 -12.07
N PHE A 451 -18.76 0.22 -12.43
CA PHE A 451 -18.76 -1.21 -12.24
C PHE A 451 -17.81 -1.57 -11.12
N LEU A 452 -18.31 -2.36 -10.17
CA LEU A 452 -17.58 -2.83 -8.99
C LEU A 452 -17.59 -4.35 -9.00
N ALA A 453 -16.47 -4.98 -8.64
CA ALA A 453 -16.40 -6.42 -8.44
C ALA A 453 -15.53 -6.76 -7.24
N GLN A 454 -15.93 -7.74 -6.44
CA GLN A 454 -15.14 -8.22 -5.30
C GLN A 454 -15.18 -9.74 -5.19
N LYS A 455 -14.03 -10.37 -4.94
CA LYS A 455 -13.87 -11.81 -4.64
C LYS A 455 -12.79 -12.02 -3.57
N GLY A 456 -13.05 -12.91 -2.62
CA GLY A 456 -12.16 -13.21 -1.50
C GLY A 456 -12.32 -12.27 -0.29
N SER A 457 -11.47 -12.48 0.73
CA SER A 457 -11.56 -11.90 2.07
C SER A 457 -10.60 -10.74 2.35
N GLY A 458 -9.55 -10.58 1.53
CA GLY A 458 -8.47 -9.64 1.79
C GLY A 458 -8.82 -8.19 1.46
N GLN A 459 -9.84 -7.97 0.63
CA GLN A 459 -10.22 -6.67 0.07
C GLN A 459 -11.72 -6.43 0.25
N ALA A 460 -12.12 -5.18 0.35
CA ALA A 460 -13.53 -4.80 0.52
C ALA A 460 -13.91 -3.65 -0.42
N ILE A 461 -15.18 -3.62 -0.81
CA ILE A 461 -15.84 -2.50 -1.46
C ILE A 461 -17.11 -2.15 -0.68
N PHE A 462 -17.27 -0.88 -0.39
CA PHE A 462 -18.45 -0.28 0.19
C PHE A 462 -19.04 0.73 -0.78
N VAL A 463 -20.37 0.83 -0.79
CA VAL A 463 -21.10 1.86 -1.55
C VAL A 463 -21.90 2.68 -0.55
N GLY A 464 -21.43 3.90 -0.30
CA GLY A 464 -22.13 4.92 0.46
C GLY A 464 -23.35 5.43 -0.30
N LEU A 465 -24.49 5.48 0.39
CA LEU A 465 -25.79 5.91 -0.11
C LEU A 465 -26.06 7.35 0.35
N ALA A 466 -25.70 8.35 -0.47
CA ALA A 466 -26.02 9.75 -0.20
C ALA A 466 -27.43 10.10 -0.73
N GLU A 467 -27.90 11.33 -0.53
CA GLU A 467 -29.26 11.72 -0.95
C GLU A 467 -29.43 11.64 -2.49
N ASP A 468 -28.45 12.16 -3.23
CA ASP A 468 -28.50 12.40 -4.67
C ASP A 468 -27.33 11.80 -5.46
N HIS A 469 -26.46 11.00 -4.81
CA HIS A 469 -25.32 10.35 -5.46
C HIS A 469 -24.80 9.13 -4.67
N TYR A 470 -23.89 8.37 -5.28
CA TYR A 470 -23.15 7.28 -4.64
C TYR A 470 -21.70 7.65 -4.39
N VAL A 471 -21.12 7.12 -3.32
CA VAL A 471 -19.68 7.23 -3.04
C VAL A 471 -19.13 5.83 -2.79
N LEU A 472 -18.30 5.33 -3.69
CA LEU A 472 -17.65 4.02 -3.53
C LEU A 472 -16.27 4.17 -2.87
N ALA A 473 -15.96 3.25 -1.97
CA ALA A 473 -14.67 3.23 -1.28
C ALA A 473 -14.31 1.83 -0.83
N SER A 474 -13.02 1.56 -0.64
CA SER A 474 -12.56 0.29 -0.09
C SER A 474 -12.73 0.18 1.43
N GLU A 475 -13.03 1.30 2.11
CA GLU A 475 -13.25 1.38 3.54
C GLU A 475 -14.36 2.40 3.85
N SER A 476 -15.00 2.26 5.02
CA SER A 476 -16.06 3.19 5.45
C SER A 476 -15.61 4.65 5.50
N TYR A 477 -14.31 4.88 5.70
CA TYR A 477 -13.70 6.21 5.77
C TYR A 477 -13.87 7.03 4.49
N GLY A 478 -14.00 6.36 3.33
CA GLY A 478 -14.11 7.03 2.04
C GLY A 478 -15.52 7.51 1.69
N PHE A 479 -16.53 7.36 2.57
CA PHE A 479 -17.87 7.89 2.33
C PHE A 479 -18.52 8.57 3.54
N VAL A 480 -17.98 8.41 4.76
CA VAL A 480 -18.55 8.96 6.01
C VAL A 480 -18.63 10.50 6.05
N GLU A 481 -17.89 11.19 5.18
CA GLU A 481 -18.05 12.65 4.99
C GLU A 481 -19.40 12.99 4.36
N GLU A 482 -19.97 12.14 3.50
CA GLU A 482 -21.24 12.41 2.81
C GLU A 482 -22.42 11.70 3.51
N THR A 483 -22.25 10.44 3.91
CA THR A 483 -23.36 9.63 4.42
C THR A 483 -22.90 8.56 5.43
N PRO A 484 -23.71 8.24 6.45
CA PRO A 484 -23.46 7.08 7.32
C PRO A 484 -24.05 5.78 6.75
N ARG A 485 -24.93 5.84 5.74
CA ARG A 485 -25.62 4.68 5.17
C ARG A 485 -24.82 4.05 4.04
N TYR A 486 -24.73 2.73 4.02
CA TYR A 486 -23.97 2.02 2.98
C TYR A 486 -24.47 0.59 2.75
N VAL A 487 -24.12 0.05 1.59
CA VAL A 487 -24.14 -1.39 1.31
C VAL A 487 -22.70 -1.90 1.11
N LYS A 488 -22.43 -3.15 1.48
CA LYS A 488 -21.08 -3.76 1.41
C LYS A 488 -21.13 -4.99 0.49
N LEU A 489 -20.16 -5.12 -0.41
CA LEU A 489 -19.99 -6.34 -1.19
C LEU A 489 -19.39 -7.46 -0.30
N ASP A 490 -19.91 -8.67 -0.45
CA ASP A 490 -19.45 -9.86 0.25
C ASP A 490 -18.73 -10.81 -0.74
N GLY A 491 -17.41 -10.61 -0.86
CA GLY A 491 -16.56 -11.44 -1.71
C GLY A 491 -16.26 -12.83 -1.14
N GLU A 492 -16.56 -13.10 0.13
CA GLU A 492 -16.27 -14.38 0.79
C GLU A 492 -17.43 -15.37 0.69
N LYS A 493 -18.65 -14.85 0.60
CA LYS A 493 -19.86 -15.67 0.55
C LYS A 493 -19.88 -16.58 -0.67
N VAL A 494 -19.90 -17.88 -0.41
CA VAL A 494 -20.14 -18.93 -1.41
C VAL A 494 -21.61 -19.30 -1.38
N VAL A 495 -22.27 -19.29 -2.54
CA VAL A 495 -23.68 -19.67 -2.70
C VAL A 495 -23.85 -20.71 -3.80
N GLU A 496 -24.99 -21.42 -3.80
CA GLU A 496 -25.38 -22.23 -4.96
C GLU A 496 -25.85 -21.30 -6.09
N GLY A 497 -25.09 -21.24 -7.17
CA GLY A 497 -25.33 -20.41 -8.35
C GLY A 497 -25.96 -21.16 -9.53
N ILE A 498 -25.96 -20.53 -10.70
CA ILE A 498 -26.54 -21.04 -11.94
C ILE A 498 -25.82 -22.31 -12.43
N SER A 499 -24.50 -22.38 -12.25
CA SER A 499 -23.65 -23.47 -12.75
C SER A 499 -22.95 -24.27 -11.64
N GLY A 500 -23.54 -24.26 -10.44
CA GLY A 500 -22.96 -24.82 -9.22
C GLY A 500 -22.50 -23.72 -8.26
N LYS A 501 -21.67 -24.07 -7.29
CA LYS A 501 -21.19 -23.11 -6.29
C LYS A 501 -20.46 -21.93 -6.94
N THR A 502 -20.89 -20.73 -6.61
CA THR A 502 -20.34 -19.46 -7.11
C THR A 502 -19.86 -18.59 -5.96
N GLN A 503 -18.89 -17.72 -6.25
CA GLN A 503 -18.30 -16.78 -5.33
C GLN A 503 -17.95 -15.49 -6.08
N GLY A 504 -18.03 -14.36 -5.37
CA GLY A 504 -17.72 -13.04 -5.89
C GLY A 504 -18.96 -12.30 -6.35
N GLN A 505 -19.00 -11.01 -6.06
CA GLN A 505 -20.15 -10.14 -6.31
C GLN A 505 -19.78 -8.97 -7.22
N ILE A 506 -20.71 -8.56 -8.07
CA ILE A 506 -20.62 -7.44 -9.01
C ILE A 506 -21.76 -6.47 -8.71
N PHE A 507 -21.43 -5.19 -8.51
CA PHE A 507 -22.40 -4.10 -8.36
C PHE A 507 -22.19 -3.11 -9.50
N VAL A 508 -23.27 -2.72 -10.18
CA VAL A 508 -23.27 -1.66 -11.20
C VAL A 508 -24.09 -0.50 -10.67
N LEU A 509 -23.44 0.64 -10.46
CA LEU A 509 -24.05 1.87 -9.97
C LEU A 509 -24.46 2.75 -11.14
N ASP A 510 -25.68 3.28 -11.15
CA ASP A 510 -26.16 4.20 -12.19
C ASP A 510 -26.35 5.59 -11.60
N GLN A 511 -25.62 6.60 -12.08
CA GLN A 511 -25.76 7.97 -11.57
C GLN A 511 -27.13 8.61 -11.87
N ASN A 512 -27.91 8.04 -12.80
CA ASN A 512 -29.21 8.58 -13.18
C ASN A 512 -30.33 8.16 -12.22
N SER A 513 -30.02 7.40 -11.17
CA SER A 513 -30.94 7.11 -10.06
C SER A 513 -30.75 8.10 -8.90
N SER A 514 -31.70 8.10 -7.95
CA SER A 514 -31.44 8.67 -6.63
C SER A 514 -30.40 7.82 -5.87
N GLY A 515 -29.78 8.37 -4.82
CA GLY A 515 -28.72 7.68 -4.05
C GLY A 515 -29.19 6.55 -3.13
N GLY A 516 -30.23 5.81 -3.51
CA GLY A 516 -30.78 4.65 -2.79
C GLY A 516 -30.40 3.30 -3.42
N ILE A 517 -30.94 2.18 -2.94
CA ILE A 517 -30.61 0.85 -3.47
C ILE A 517 -31.14 0.58 -4.89
N GLU A 518 -32.15 1.33 -5.35
CA GLU A 518 -32.81 1.08 -6.65
C GLU A 518 -31.93 1.36 -7.87
N GLY A 519 -30.90 2.19 -7.72
CA GLY A 519 -29.90 2.44 -8.77
C GLY A 519 -28.75 1.45 -8.81
N ILE A 520 -28.79 0.41 -7.97
CA ILE A 520 -27.74 -0.60 -7.85
C ILE A 520 -28.22 -1.90 -8.48
N LYS A 521 -27.56 -2.32 -9.55
CA LYS A 521 -27.74 -3.68 -10.10
C LYS A 521 -26.67 -4.60 -9.52
N ALA A 522 -27.08 -5.60 -8.76
CA ALA A 522 -26.18 -6.54 -8.10
C ALA A 522 -26.31 -7.97 -8.66
N MET A 523 -25.19 -8.70 -8.76
CA MET A 523 -25.15 -10.10 -9.21
C MET A 523 -23.90 -10.84 -8.72
N TYR A 524 -23.90 -12.18 -8.76
CA TYR A 524 -22.70 -13.01 -8.61
C TYR A 524 -21.93 -13.13 -9.93
N TYR A 525 -20.69 -13.61 -9.89
CA TYR A 525 -19.81 -13.71 -11.08
C TYR A 525 -20.37 -14.64 -12.17
N ASP A 526 -21.12 -15.66 -11.80
CA ASP A 526 -21.82 -16.56 -12.73
C ASP A 526 -23.06 -15.92 -13.39
N GLY A 527 -23.46 -14.72 -12.94
CA GLY A 527 -24.59 -13.95 -13.47
C GLY A 527 -25.88 -14.09 -12.67
N MET A 528 -25.89 -14.84 -11.57
CA MET A 528 -27.06 -14.92 -10.70
C MET A 528 -27.38 -13.54 -10.09
N PRO A 529 -28.59 -12.98 -10.27
CA PRO A 529 -28.96 -11.69 -9.67
C PRO A 529 -28.96 -11.72 -8.14
N ILE A 530 -28.61 -10.58 -7.53
CA ILE A 530 -28.74 -10.33 -6.09
C ILE A 530 -29.83 -9.27 -5.92
N GLU A 531 -30.91 -9.62 -5.24
CA GLU A 531 -31.96 -8.67 -4.86
C GLU A 531 -31.53 -7.95 -3.57
N LEU A 532 -31.28 -6.65 -3.67
CA LEU A 532 -30.97 -5.79 -2.53
C LEU A 532 -32.26 -5.26 -1.90
N SER A 533 -32.29 -5.21 -0.58
CA SER A 533 -33.39 -4.69 0.22
C SER A 533 -32.89 -3.70 1.28
N GLU A 534 -33.81 -3.05 1.99
CA GLU A 534 -33.44 -2.17 3.12
C GLU A 534 -32.74 -2.93 4.26
N GLU A 535 -32.88 -4.25 4.35
CA GLU A 535 -32.17 -5.08 5.36
C GLU A 535 -30.66 -5.20 5.05
N ASP A 536 -30.26 -5.01 3.79
CA ASP A 536 -28.86 -5.01 3.37
C ASP A 536 -28.16 -3.68 3.66
N VAL A 537 -28.93 -2.62 3.91
CA VAL A 537 -28.40 -1.27 4.20
C VAL A 537 -27.95 -1.20 5.65
N LYS A 538 -26.68 -0.87 5.83
CA LYS A 538 -26.04 -0.68 7.13
C LYS A 538 -25.82 0.80 7.40
N GLU A 539 -25.73 1.17 8.68
CA GLU A 539 -25.39 2.52 9.12
C GLU A 539 -24.15 2.47 10.02
N THR A 540 -23.18 3.35 9.79
CA THR A 540 -22.00 3.48 10.65
C THR A 540 -22.09 4.68 11.57
N GLU A 541 -21.66 4.52 12.83
CA GLU A 541 -21.53 5.63 13.76
C GLU A 541 -20.22 6.42 13.59
N ILE A 542 -19.27 5.91 12.78
CA ILE A 542 -18.00 6.57 12.51
C ILE A 542 -18.25 7.84 11.70
N THR A 543 -17.65 8.95 12.09
CA THR A 543 -17.72 10.22 11.35
C THR A 543 -16.34 10.62 10.83
N SER A 544 -16.29 11.57 9.88
CA SER A 544 -15.02 12.10 9.38
C SER A 544 -14.17 12.75 10.50
N ARG A 545 -14.80 13.22 11.59
CA ARG A 545 -14.13 13.73 12.80
C ARG A 545 -13.27 12.69 13.50
N ASP A 546 -13.74 11.44 13.52
CA ASP A 546 -13.09 10.35 14.26
C ASP A 546 -11.80 9.87 13.55
N ILE A 547 -11.67 10.15 12.25
CA ILE A 547 -10.56 9.72 11.38
C ILE A 547 -9.68 10.88 10.87
N ASP A 548 -9.96 12.10 11.31
CA ASP A 548 -9.18 13.28 10.93
C ASP A 548 -7.78 13.25 11.56
N ARG A 549 -6.74 13.65 10.80
CA ARG A 549 -5.36 13.72 11.29
C ARG A 549 -5.13 14.95 12.18
N GLN A 550 -6.03 15.93 12.14
CA GLN A 550 -5.89 17.24 12.81
C GLN A 550 -4.57 17.91 12.39
N ASN A 551 -3.97 18.69 13.30
CA ASN A 551 -2.71 19.40 13.06
C ASN A 551 -1.46 18.53 13.31
N TYR A 552 -1.60 17.20 13.41
CA TYR A 552 -0.47 16.32 13.60
C TYR A 552 0.23 16.00 12.26
N PRO A 553 1.57 15.90 12.25
CA PRO A 553 2.28 15.47 11.05
C PRO A 553 1.99 14.00 10.70
N HIS A 554 1.73 13.18 11.73
CA HIS A 554 1.51 11.75 11.61
C HIS A 554 0.33 11.27 12.47
N TYR A 555 -0.47 10.33 11.96
CA TYR A 555 -1.50 9.63 12.73
C TYR A 555 -0.89 8.90 13.93
N PHE A 556 0.28 8.28 13.77
CA PHE A 556 0.97 7.60 14.88
C PHE A 556 1.20 8.52 16.09
N LEU A 557 1.68 9.75 15.84
CA LEU A 557 1.92 10.72 16.93
C LEU A 557 0.61 11.25 17.53
N LYS A 558 -0.41 11.50 16.68
CA LYS A 558 -1.76 11.87 17.13
C LYS A 558 -2.29 10.84 18.11
N GLU A 559 -2.25 9.57 17.74
CA GLU A 559 -2.87 8.49 18.49
C GLU A 559 -2.11 8.15 19.77
N ILE A 560 -0.78 8.27 19.79
CA ILE A 560 -0.01 8.26 21.05
C ILE A 560 -0.47 9.40 21.96
N SER A 561 -0.64 10.60 21.40
CA SER A 561 -1.03 11.78 22.18
C SER A 561 -2.47 11.68 22.70
N GLU A 562 -3.36 10.99 21.97
CA GLU A 562 -4.75 10.73 22.36
C GLU A 562 -4.89 9.54 23.33
N SER A 563 -3.87 8.69 23.47
CA SER A 563 -3.90 7.45 24.27
C SER A 563 -4.37 7.64 25.73
N PRO A 564 -3.98 8.69 26.49
CA PRO A 564 -4.49 8.90 27.85
C PRO A 564 -6.02 9.04 27.88
N ARG A 565 -6.58 9.75 26.91
CA ARG A 565 -8.03 9.94 26.77
C ARG A 565 -8.73 8.64 26.36
N SER A 566 -8.13 7.85 25.45
CA SER A 566 -8.67 6.54 25.07
C SER A 566 -8.70 5.58 26.26
N VAL A 567 -7.66 5.60 27.11
CA VAL A 567 -7.61 4.84 28.36
C VAL A 567 -8.68 5.32 29.35
N GLU A 568 -8.81 6.64 29.54
CA GLU A 568 -9.85 7.21 30.39
C GLU A 568 -11.26 6.77 29.93
N GLN A 569 -11.57 6.88 28.64
CA GLN A 569 -12.84 6.43 28.06
C GLN A 569 -13.06 4.92 28.17
N THR A 570 -11.99 4.12 28.25
CA THR A 570 -12.07 2.68 28.51
C THR A 570 -12.43 2.40 29.97
N ILE A 571 -12.10 3.28 30.91
CA ILE A 571 -12.42 3.13 32.34
C ILE A 571 -13.81 3.72 32.66
N GLU A 572 -14.16 4.84 32.02
CA GLU A 572 -15.42 5.55 32.22
C GLU A 572 -16.63 4.60 32.07
N GLY A 573 -17.60 4.73 32.99
CA GLY A 573 -18.83 3.95 33.00
C GLY A 573 -18.70 2.47 33.36
N ARG A 574 -17.48 1.93 33.53
CA ARG A 574 -17.24 0.49 33.77
C ARG A 574 -16.82 0.15 35.20
N VAL A 575 -16.34 1.13 35.96
CA VAL A 575 -15.97 0.95 37.37
C VAL A 575 -16.47 2.12 38.22
N ALA A 576 -16.89 1.81 39.45
CA ALA A 576 -17.30 2.81 40.43
C ALA A 576 -16.95 2.34 41.86
N ILE A 577 -16.86 3.29 42.78
CA ILE A 577 -16.77 3.03 44.22
C ILE A 577 -17.96 3.73 44.87
N VAL A 578 -18.83 2.94 45.49
CA VAL A 578 -20.05 3.45 46.14
C VAL A 578 -19.95 3.23 47.65
N GLU A 579 -20.55 4.12 48.43
CA GLU A 579 -20.70 3.90 49.87
C GLU A 579 -22.01 3.15 50.15
N LYS A 580 -21.90 2.02 50.87
CA LYS A 580 -23.05 1.28 51.40
C LYS A 580 -22.83 1.02 52.89
N ASN A 581 -23.75 1.48 53.73
CA ASN A 581 -23.69 1.32 55.19
C ASN A 581 -22.36 1.81 55.80
N GLY A 582 -21.78 2.90 55.29
CA GLY A 582 -20.50 3.45 55.75
C GLY A 582 -19.26 2.67 55.31
N LYS A 583 -19.40 1.63 54.46
CA LYS A 583 -18.28 0.91 53.84
C LYS A 583 -18.18 1.27 52.36
N ARG A 584 -16.95 1.49 51.87
CA ARG A 584 -16.66 1.62 50.44
C ARG A 584 -16.82 0.24 49.79
N CYS A 585 -17.60 0.17 48.72
CA CYS A 585 -17.85 -1.05 47.96
C CYS A 585 -17.52 -0.81 46.48
N PRO A 586 -16.70 -1.67 45.85
CA PRO A 586 -16.43 -1.56 44.43
C PRO A 586 -17.63 -2.04 43.61
N GLN A 587 -17.85 -1.43 42.46
CA GLN A 587 -18.75 -1.91 41.42
C GLN A 587 -17.99 -2.00 40.11
N ILE A 588 -18.04 -3.18 39.49
CA ILE A 588 -17.55 -3.42 38.15
C ILE A 588 -18.77 -3.64 37.26
N LEU A 589 -19.03 -2.66 36.40
CA LEU A 589 -20.24 -2.52 35.59
C LEU A 589 -20.01 -3.13 34.21
N LEU A 590 -19.87 -4.45 34.17
CA LEU A 590 -19.88 -5.23 32.93
C LEU A 590 -21.17 -6.05 32.87
N ASP A 591 -22.06 -5.68 31.96
CA ASP A 591 -23.40 -6.27 31.82
C ASP A 591 -23.39 -7.59 31.03
N ALA A 592 -24.60 -8.10 30.73
CA ALA A 592 -24.79 -9.34 29.99
C ALA A 592 -24.27 -9.31 28.54
N SER A 593 -24.03 -8.13 27.96
CA SER A 593 -23.41 -7.99 26.63
C SER A 593 -21.91 -8.28 26.66
N VAL A 594 -21.27 -8.14 27.82
CA VAL A 594 -19.85 -8.46 28.03
C VAL A 594 -19.69 -9.84 28.67
N ILE A 595 -20.46 -10.12 29.73
CA ILE A 595 -20.44 -11.39 30.46
C ILE A 595 -21.84 -12.00 30.43
N PRO A 596 -22.14 -12.85 29.43
CA PRO A 596 -23.43 -13.50 29.32
C PRO A 596 -23.74 -14.36 30.55
N ALA A 597 -25.03 -14.48 30.89
CA ALA A 597 -25.49 -15.23 32.06
C ALA A 597 -24.95 -16.68 32.12
N ARG A 598 -24.79 -17.33 30.96
CA ARG A 598 -24.21 -18.67 30.85
C ARG A 598 -22.75 -18.72 31.32
N LEU A 599 -21.95 -17.70 30.98
CA LEU A 599 -20.56 -17.58 31.38
C LEU A 599 -20.46 -17.21 32.86
N GLU A 600 -21.25 -16.24 33.33
CA GLU A 600 -21.28 -15.86 34.74
C GLU A 600 -21.59 -17.06 35.64
N SER A 601 -22.60 -17.86 35.27
CA SER A 601 -22.97 -19.08 35.98
C SER A 601 -21.83 -20.11 36.00
N ALA A 602 -21.15 -20.32 34.87
CA ALA A 602 -20.02 -21.25 34.76
C ALA A 602 -18.83 -20.84 35.65
N LEU A 603 -18.52 -19.54 35.73
CA LEU A 603 -17.47 -18.99 36.59
C LEU A 603 -17.80 -19.18 38.08
N ARG A 604 -19.01 -18.80 38.50
CA ARG A 604 -19.46 -18.94 39.90
C ARG A 604 -19.53 -20.40 40.37
N GLN A 605 -19.78 -21.32 39.44
CA GLN A 605 -19.83 -22.76 39.71
C GLN A 605 -18.48 -23.46 39.52
N ASN A 606 -17.40 -22.71 39.29
CA ASN A 606 -16.03 -23.22 39.12
C ASN A 606 -15.92 -24.30 38.01
N ARG A 607 -16.68 -24.12 36.91
CA ARG A 607 -16.62 -24.98 35.71
C ARG A 607 -15.52 -24.58 34.75
N ILE A 608 -15.16 -23.29 34.72
CA ILE A 608 -14.06 -22.80 33.89
C ILE A 608 -12.75 -23.14 34.56
N ARG A 609 -11.89 -23.90 33.89
CA ARG A 609 -10.57 -24.32 34.36
C ARG A 609 -9.43 -23.73 33.56
N LYS A 610 -9.72 -23.23 32.36
CA LYS A 610 -8.73 -22.65 31.45
C LYS A 610 -9.23 -21.33 30.89
N ILE A 611 -8.35 -20.33 30.88
CA ILE A 611 -8.60 -19.03 30.25
C ILE A 611 -7.45 -18.76 29.29
N PHE A 612 -7.76 -18.64 28.01
CA PHE A 612 -6.80 -18.28 26.97
C PHE A 612 -7.07 -16.86 26.47
N PHE A 613 -6.07 -15.99 26.58
CA PHE A 613 -6.06 -14.75 25.82
C PHE A 613 -5.38 -15.00 24.47
N MET A 614 -5.91 -14.42 23.40
CA MET A 614 -5.28 -14.55 22.09
C MET A 614 -5.42 -13.30 21.23
N GLY A 615 -4.45 -13.09 20.36
CA GLY A 615 -4.42 -11.99 19.40
C GLY A 615 -3.27 -12.18 18.41
N GLN A 616 -3.07 -11.23 17.50
CA GLN A 616 -1.94 -11.21 16.56
C GLN A 616 -1.17 -9.89 16.66
N GLY A 617 0.15 -9.94 16.38
CA GLY A 617 1.02 -8.77 16.50
C GLY A 617 0.96 -8.12 17.89
N THR A 618 0.81 -6.79 17.93
CA THR A 618 0.58 -5.97 19.13
C THR A 618 -0.60 -6.45 19.97
N ALA A 619 -1.73 -6.84 19.36
CA ALA A 619 -2.88 -7.37 20.11
C ALA A 619 -2.55 -8.71 20.81
N GLY A 620 -1.62 -9.49 20.26
CA GLY A 620 -1.08 -10.68 20.93
C GLY A 620 -0.16 -10.35 22.12
N VAL A 621 0.52 -9.20 22.08
CA VAL A 621 1.30 -8.71 23.24
C VAL A 621 0.37 -8.15 24.31
N ALA A 622 -0.66 -7.39 23.93
CA ALA A 622 -1.74 -7.00 24.84
C ALA A 622 -2.41 -8.22 25.49
N ALA A 623 -2.68 -9.29 24.72
CA ALA A 623 -3.21 -10.55 25.25
C ALA A 623 -2.29 -11.17 26.32
N SER A 624 -0.98 -11.09 26.12
CA SER A 624 0.01 -11.53 27.12
C SER A 624 -0.03 -10.66 28.37
N GLY A 625 -0.14 -9.34 28.21
CA GLY A 625 -0.34 -8.40 29.32
C GLY A 625 -1.60 -8.70 30.13
N CYS A 626 -2.74 -8.91 29.46
CA CYS A 626 -4.00 -9.26 30.10
C CYS A 626 -3.93 -10.61 30.84
N ALA A 627 -3.22 -11.59 30.28
CA ALA A 627 -3.02 -12.88 30.92
C ALA A 627 -2.16 -12.77 32.19
N GLU A 628 -1.05 -12.02 32.16
CA GLU A 628 -0.21 -11.79 33.35
C GLU A 628 -0.97 -11.04 34.45
N LEU A 629 -1.76 -10.03 34.08
CA LEU A 629 -2.66 -9.32 35.01
C LEU A 629 -3.67 -10.28 35.66
N LEU A 630 -4.31 -11.14 34.86
CA LEU A 630 -5.29 -12.08 35.39
C LEU A 630 -4.63 -13.15 36.27
N LYS A 631 -3.42 -13.63 35.94
CA LYS A 631 -2.65 -14.53 36.81
C LYS A 631 -2.40 -13.93 38.19
N TYR A 632 -2.07 -12.64 38.23
CA TYR A 632 -1.90 -11.91 39.49
C TYR A 632 -3.19 -11.91 40.34
N TYR A 633 -4.35 -11.67 39.71
CA TYR A 633 -5.65 -11.69 40.41
C TYR A 633 -6.12 -13.11 40.79
N LEU A 634 -5.75 -14.15 40.02
CA LEU A 634 -6.22 -15.53 40.21
C LEU A 634 -5.21 -16.45 40.92
N LYS A 635 -4.15 -15.89 41.54
CA LYS A 635 -3.02 -16.65 42.12
C LYS A 635 -3.41 -17.77 43.10
N GLU A 636 -4.57 -17.65 43.76
CA GLU A 636 -5.08 -18.62 44.77
C GLU A 636 -6.14 -19.57 44.20
N THR A 637 -6.23 -19.69 42.87
CA THR A 637 -7.22 -20.53 42.18
C THR A 637 -6.57 -21.62 41.33
N ASP A 638 -7.32 -22.68 41.01
CA ASP A 638 -6.87 -23.75 40.09
C ASP A 638 -7.04 -23.39 38.60
N ILE A 639 -7.41 -22.15 38.28
CA ILE A 639 -7.68 -21.72 36.91
C ILE A 639 -6.34 -21.45 36.19
N ARG A 640 -6.11 -22.17 35.09
CA ARG A 640 -4.92 -21.96 34.26
C ARG A 640 -5.16 -20.82 33.29
N VAL A 641 -4.30 -19.81 33.34
CA VAL A 641 -4.34 -18.66 32.43
C VAL A 641 -3.12 -18.70 31.51
N ALA A 642 -3.34 -18.56 30.21
CA ALA A 642 -2.27 -18.48 29.22
C ALA A 642 -2.60 -17.47 28.12
N ALA A 643 -1.58 -17.00 27.42
CA ALA A 643 -1.71 -16.17 26.22
C ALA A 643 -0.96 -16.80 25.06
N LEU A 644 -1.58 -16.79 23.87
CA LEU A 644 -1.03 -17.37 22.66
C LEU A 644 -1.32 -16.47 21.46
N LYS A 645 -0.51 -16.58 20.41
CA LYS A 645 -0.90 -16.04 19.11
C LYS A 645 -2.11 -16.81 18.59
N ALA A 646 -3.04 -16.14 17.89
CA ALA A 646 -4.28 -16.78 17.45
C ALA A 646 -4.03 -17.99 16.52
N SER A 647 -3.05 -17.85 15.61
CA SER A 647 -2.55 -18.94 14.77
C SER A 647 -2.10 -20.16 15.61
N GLU A 648 -1.20 -19.95 16.57
CA GLU A 648 -0.71 -20.99 17.48
C GLU A 648 -1.82 -21.65 18.30
N PHE A 649 -2.76 -20.84 18.83
CA PHE A 649 -3.91 -21.37 19.55
C PHE A 649 -4.75 -22.31 18.66
N SER A 650 -5.10 -21.85 17.45
CA SER A 650 -5.89 -22.65 16.51
C SER A 650 -5.15 -23.88 15.97
N GLY A 651 -3.82 -23.81 15.86
CA GLY A 651 -2.99 -24.87 15.32
C GLY A 651 -2.68 -25.98 16.31
N PHE A 652 -2.53 -25.65 17.60
CA PHE A 652 -1.92 -26.57 18.57
C PHE A 652 -2.68 -26.74 19.89
N MET A 653 -3.64 -25.87 20.21
CA MET A 653 -4.28 -25.87 21.54
C MET A 653 -5.77 -26.25 21.53
N LEU A 654 -6.36 -26.50 20.36
CA LEU A 654 -7.74 -26.95 20.25
C LEU A 654 -7.85 -28.44 20.61
N ALA A 655 -8.51 -28.73 21.72
CA ALA A 655 -8.96 -30.07 22.07
C ALA A 655 -10.30 -30.40 21.38
N ASP A 656 -10.74 -31.67 21.42
CA ASP A 656 -12.04 -32.07 20.84
C ASP A 656 -13.23 -31.37 21.52
N ALA A 657 -13.13 -31.12 22.84
CA ALA A 657 -14.12 -30.37 23.62
C ALA A 657 -13.45 -29.28 24.45
N LEU A 658 -14.07 -28.10 24.51
CA LEU A 658 -13.57 -26.89 25.19
C LEU A 658 -14.60 -26.31 26.18
N GLU A 659 -15.52 -27.12 26.70
CA GLU A 659 -16.60 -26.67 27.59
C GLU A 659 -16.12 -26.09 28.93
N ASP A 660 -14.91 -26.45 29.37
CA ASP A 660 -14.22 -25.93 30.57
C ASP A 660 -13.37 -24.68 30.30
N THR A 661 -13.44 -24.13 29.09
CA THR A 661 -12.49 -23.14 28.57
C THR A 661 -13.17 -21.84 28.20
N LEU A 662 -12.59 -20.72 28.65
CA LEU A 662 -12.90 -19.37 28.19
C LEU A 662 -11.78 -18.89 27.26
N VAL A 663 -12.15 -18.40 26.07
CA VAL A 663 -11.24 -17.78 25.11
C VAL A 663 -11.57 -16.29 25.00
N VAL A 664 -10.58 -15.44 25.25
CA VAL A 664 -10.68 -13.98 25.14
C VAL A 664 -9.83 -13.53 23.94
N ALA A 665 -10.50 -13.17 22.85
CA ALA A 665 -9.84 -12.59 21.68
C ALA A 665 -9.58 -11.10 21.88
N ILE A 666 -8.38 -10.64 21.57
CA ILE A 666 -8.01 -9.23 21.52
C ILE A 666 -7.71 -8.85 20.08
N THR A 667 -8.38 -7.81 19.57
CA THR A 667 -8.20 -7.33 18.21
C THR A 667 -8.58 -5.85 18.09
N GLN A 668 -7.81 -5.06 17.34
CA GLN A 668 -8.14 -3.65 17.10
C GLN A 668 -9.24 -3.53 16.03
N SER A 669 -9.07 -4.19 14.88
CA SER A 669 -9.94 -4.05 13.72
C SER A 669 -11.20 -4.91 13.79
N GLY A 670 -11.14 -6.02 14.53
CA GLY A 670 -12.18 -7.05 14.55
C GLY A 670 -12.32 -7.86 13.25
N THR A 671 -11.45 -7.64 12.27
CA THR A 671 -11.45 -8.32 10.95
C THR A 671 -10.26 -9.26 10.75
N THR A 672 -9.37 -9.39 11.74
CA THR A 672 -8.17 -10.24 11.63
C THR A 672 -8.57 -11.71 11.38
N THR A 673 -8.22 -12.24 10.21
CA THR A 673 -8.68 -13.55 9.72
C THR A 673 -8.35 -14.70 10.68
N ASP A 674 -7.09 -14.81 11.11
CA ASP A 674 -6.66 -15.87 12.05
C ASP A 674 -7.43 -15.81 13.38
N THR A 675 -7.65 -14.61 13.91
CA THR A 675 -8.36 -14.42 15.19
C THR A 675 -9.83 -14.79 15.05
N ASN A 676 -10.49 -14.36 13.97
CA ASN A 676 -11.87 -14.72 13.68
C ASN A 676 -12.01 -16.24 13.49
N ARG A 677 -11.11 -16.86 12.72
CA ARG A 677 -11.09 -18.31 12.51
C ARG A 677 -10.88 -19.08 13.81
N ALA A 678 -9.95 -18.64 14.66
CA ALA A 678 -9.69 -19.27 15.95
C ALA A 678 -10.92 -19.23 16.88
N ILE A 679 -11.67 -18.11 16.88
CA ILE A 679 -12.94 -17.99 17.62
C ILE A 679 -13.99 -18.96 17.09
N ASP A 680 -14.22 -19.00 15.78
CA ASP A 680 -15.20 -19.91 15.18
C ASP A 680 -14.88 -21.37 15.53
N MET A 681 -13.62 -21.75 15.44
CA MET A 681 -13.12 -23.09 15.80
C MET A 681 -13.29 -23.42 17.28
N ALA A 682 -13.02 -22.48 18.18
CA ALA A 682 -13.16 -22.69 19.62
C ALA A 682 -14.62 -22.78 20.04
N LYS A 683 -15.45 -21.87 19.52
CA LYS A 683 -16.89 -21.81 19.79
C LYS A 683 -17.61 -23.06 19.29
N GLY A 684 -17.24 -23.55 18.10
CA GLY A 684 -17.73 -24.83 17.55
C GLY A 684 -17.42 -26.05 18.43
N ARG A 685 -16.48 -25.95 19.38
CA ARG A 685 -16.09 -26.99 20.35
C ARG A 685 -16.63 -26.75 21.77
N GLY A 686 -17.55 -25.80 21.93
CA GLY A 686 -18.21 -25.51 23.20
C GLY A 686 -17.50 -24.51 24.10
N ALA A 687 -16.41 -23.87 23.65
CA ALA A 687 -15.73 -22.82 24.40
C ALA A 687 -16.62 -21.60 24.62
N TYR A 688 -16.45 -20.95 25.77
CA TYR A 688 -16.98 -19.61 26.00
C TYR A 688 -16.09 -18.57 25.35
N THR A 689 -16.67 -17.55 24.73
CA THR A 689 -15.91 -16.58 23.94
C THR A 689 -16.22 -15.12 24.29
N ILE A 690 -15.17 -14.33 24.55
CA ILE A 690 -15.26 -12.87 24.69
C ILE A 690 -14.33 -12.21 23.67
N ALA A 691 -14.69 -11.06 23.11
CA ALA A 691 -13.77 -10.18 22.39
C ALA A 691 -13.52 -8.86 23.14
N ILE A 692 -12.26 -8.43 23.22
CA ILE A 692 -11.86 -7.05 23.53
C ILE A 692 -11.53 -6.38 22.19
N VAL A 693 -12.34 -5.41 21.78
CA VAL A 693 -12.27 -4.81 20.44
C VAL A 693 -12.47 -3.30 20.45
N ASN A 694 -11.84 -2.60 19.52
CA ASN A 694 -11.99 -1.14 19.41
C ASN A 694 -13.05 -0.72 18.39
N ARG A 695 -13.23 -1.50 17.31
CA ARG A 695 -14.18 -1.19 16.24
C ARG A 695 -15.55 -1.83 16.49
N ARG A 696 -16.59 -1.01 16.65
CA ARG A 696 -18.00 -1.45 16.60
C ARG A 696 -18.34 -2.07 15.24
N ASP A 697 -19.26 -3.03 15.26
CA ASP A 697 -19.82 -3.69 14.06
C ASP A 697 -18.76 -4.34 13.17
N SER A 698 -17.69 -4.83 13.79
CA SER A 698 -16.63 -5.60 13.11
C SER A 698 -16.98 -7.09 13.12
N ASP A 699 -16.41 -7.88 12.21
CA ASP A 699 -16.83 -9.27 12.03
C ASP A 699 -16.76 -10.10 13.33
N ILE A 700 -15.75 -9.87 14.17
CA ILE A 700 -15.58 -10.56 15.45
C ILE A 700 -16.75 -10.33 16.41
N THR A 701 -17.40 -9.16 16.37
CA THR A 701 -18.47 -8.81 17.33
C THR A 701 -19.72 -9.65 17.13
N PHE A 702 -19.89 -10.22 15.94
CA PHE A 702 -20.99 -11.13 15.62
C PHE A 702 -20.66 -12.60 15.88
N LYS A 703 -19.39 -12.92 16.17
CA LYS A 703 -18.90 -14.31 16.33
C LYS A 703 -18.75 -14.75 17.78
N VAL A 704 -18.44 -13.83 18.70
CA VAL A 704 -18.24 -14.13 20.13
C VAL A 704 -19.52 -14.10 20.95
N ASP A 705 -19.48 -14.61 22.19
CA ASP A 705 -20.63 -14.58 23.11
C ASP A 705 -20.75 -13.26 23.87
N GLY A 706 -19.63 -12.60 24.16
CA GLY A 706 -19.59 -11.29 24.82
C GLY A 706 -18.56 -10.34 24.21
N VAL A 707 -18.84 -9.04 24.22
CA VAL A 707 -17.98 -8.01 23.59
C VAL A 707 -17.68 -6.89 24.57
N LEU A 708 -16.40 -6.68 24.88
CA LEU A 708 -15.89 -5.51 25.59
C LEU A 708 -15.30 -4.51 24.59
N TYR A 709 -16.00 -3.40 24.38
CA TYR A 709 -15.45 -2.30 23.60
C TYR A 709 -14.41 -1.51 24.39
N THR A 710 -13.28 -1.22 23.75
CA THR A 710 -12.31 -0.22 24.25
C THR A 710 -12.74 1.18 23.84
N SER A 711 -12.36 2.18 24.65
CA SER A 711 -12.79 3.58 24.49
C SER A 711 -14.32 3.68 24.35
N THR A 712 -14.80 4.50 23.43
CA THR A 712 -16.22 4.64 23.03
C THR A 712 -16.65 3.66 21.94
N GLY A 713 -15.72 2.88 21.38
CA GLY A 713 -15.92 2.07 20.17
C GLY A 713 -15.91 2.85 18.85
N ARG A 714 -15.75 4.19 18.91
CA ARG A 714 -15.61 5.11 17.76
C ARG A 714 -14.20 5.68 17.61
N ASP A 715 -13.29 5.31 18.50
CA ASP A 715 -11.95 5.86 18.59
C ASP A 715 -11.00 5.17 17.58
N ILE A 716 -11.23 5.42 16.30
CA ILE A 716 -10.56 4.72 15.20
C ILE A 716 -9.06 5.00 15.22
N GLU A 717 -8.28 3.93 15.05
CA GLU A 717 -6.83 3.99 14.86
C GLU A 717 -6.56 3.88 13.36
N MET A 718 -6.09 4.97 12.77
CA MET A 718 -5.75 5.12 11.36
C MET A 718 -4.30 4.76 11.08
N SER A 719 -3.40 4.96 12.06
CA SER A 719 -2.01 4.51 11.95
C SER A 719 -1.93 3.00 11.70
N VAL A 720 -1.04 2.60 10.79
CA VAL A 720 -0.76 1.19 10.51
C VAL A 720 -0.13 0.50 11.74
N ALA A 721 0.78 1.18 12.43
CA ALA A 721 1.36 0.70 13.67
C ALA A 721 0.46 1.09 14.85
N SER A 722 0.02 0.06 15.59
CA SER A 722 -0.94 0.24 16.68
C SER A 722 -0.34 0.93 17.91
N THR A 723 -1.13 1.81 18.56
CA THR A 723 -0.73 2.64 19.70
C THR A 723 -1.82 2.68 20.78
N LYS A 724 -2.80 3.60 20.69
CA LYS A 724 -3.90 3.79 21.67
C LYS A 724 -4.72 2.52 21.91
N ALA A 725 -4.86 1.66 20.89
CA ALA A 725 -5.54 0.39 21.04
C ALA A 725 -4.82 -0.56 22.00
N TYR A 726 -3.48 -0.61 21.99
CA TYR A 726 -2.71 -1.45 22.92
C TYR A 726 -2.98 -1.08 24.39
N TYR A 727 -2.83 0.20 24.74
CA TYR A 727 -3.05 0.67 26.11
C TYR A 727 -4.49 0.42 26.56
N SER A 728 -5.45 0.74 25.70
CA SER A 728 -6.87 0.55 25.98
C SER A 728 -7.23 -0.94 26.10
N GLN A 729 -6.61 -1.83 25.33
CA GLN A 729 -6.82 -3.28 25.42
C GLN A 729 -6.29 -3.84 26.74
N VAL A 730 -5.09 -3.41 27.19
CA VAL A 730 -4.54 -3.83 28.49
C VAL A 730 -5.41 -3.33 29.65
N VAL A 731 -5.89 -2.10 29.58
CA VAL A 731 -6.81 -1.52 30.58
C VAL A 731 -8.17 -2.22 30.57
N GLY A 732 -8.75 -2.46 29.39
CA GLY A 732 -9.98 -3.22 29.24
C GLY A 732 -9.85 -4.65 29.78
N GLY A 733 -8.72 -5.30 29.51
CA GLY A 733 -8.38 -6.61 30.05
C GLY A 733 -8.21 -6.61 31.58
N SER A 734 -7.70 -5.51 32.15
CA SER A 734 -7.61 -5.33 33.61
C SER A 734 -9.01 -5.26 34.24
N ILE A 735 -9.92 -4.48 33.66
CA ILE A 735 -11.31 -4.36 34.14
C ILE A 735 -12.04 -5.70 34.02
N LEU A 736 -11.89 -6.39 32.89
CA LEU A 736 -12.42 -7.74 32.70
C LEU A 736 -11.84 -8.70 33.74
N GLY A 737 -10.52 -8.64 33.96
CA GLY A 737 -9.81 -9.50 34.91
C GLY A 737 -10.30 -9.31 36.34
N LEU A 738 -10.48 -8.07 36.79
CA LEU A 738 -11.08 -7.76 38.10
C LEU A 738 -12.49 -8.35 38.21
N ARG A 739 -13.31 -8.27 37.15
CA ARG A 739 -14.65 -8.86 37.15
C ARG A 739 -14.62 -10.37 37.24
N LEU A 740 -13.75 -11.03 36.46
CA LEU A 740 -13.58 -12.49 36.52
C LEU A 740 -13.12 -12.93 37.92
N ALA A 741 -12.12 -12.24 38.48
CA ALA A 741 -11.59 -12.51 39.81
C ALA A 741 -12.64 -12.31 40.92
N GLN A 742 -13.49 -11.28 40.80
CA GLN A 742 -14.64 -11.04 41.67
C GLN A 742 -15.69 -12.16 41.57
N LEU A 743 -16.00 -12.63 40.36
CA LEU A 743 -16.99 -13.71 40.14
C LEU A 743 -16.54 -15.06 40.73
N VAL A 744 -15.23 -15.33 40.69
CA VAL A 744 -14.61 -16.54 41.26
C VAL A 744 -14.35 -16.38 42.77
N GLY A 745 -14.40 -15.16 43.31
CA GLY A 745 -14.17 -14.88 44.72
C GLY A 745 -12.69 -14.96 45.15
N SER A 746 -11.78 -14.68 44.21
CA SER A 746 -10.32 -14.82 44.41
C SER A 746 -9.63 -13.59 45.02
N ILE A 747 -10.29 -12.44 45.01
CA ILE A 747 -9.75 -11.16 45.50
C ILE A 747 -10.76 -10.44 46.39
N THR A 748 -10.26 -9.60 47.30
CA THR A 748 -11.08 -8.82 48.24
C THR A 748 -11.60 -7.53 47.62
N ASP A 749 -12.70 -7.00 48.17
CA ASP A 749 -13.23 -5.68 47.80
C ASP A 749 -12.20 -4.55 47.98
N ASP A 750 -11.36 -4.63 49.03
CA ASP A 750 -10.32 -3.63 49.30
C ASP A 750 -9.23 -3.63 48.22
N LEU A 751 -8.85 -4.82 47.73
CA LEU A 751 -7.91 -4.94 46.61
C LEU A 751 -8.54 -4.40 45.32
N ILE A 752 -9.81 -4.73 45.04
CA ILE A 752 -10.53 -4.19 43.87
C ILE A 752 -10.59 -2.66 43.93
N ILE A 753 -10.87 -2.08 45.09
CA ILE A 753 -10.89 -0.62 45.30
C ILE A 753 -9.51 -0.01 44.98
N ALA A 754 -8.42 -0.59 45.51
CA ALA A 754 -7.07 -0.11 45.26
C ALA A 754 -6.72 -0.17 43.76
N GLU A 755 -7.09 -1.25 43.07
CA GLU A 755 -6.87 -1.40 41.63
C GLU A 755 -7.67 -0.38 40.81
N ILE A 756 -8.93 -0.10 41.18
CA ILE A 756 -9.75 0.96 40.55
C ILE A 756 -9.10 2.34 40.71
N GLU A 757 -8.58 2.66 41.90
CA GLU A 757 -7.88 3.92 42.16
C GLU A 757 -6.60 4.03 41.32
N HIS A 758 -5.86 2.93 41.14
CA HIS A 758 -4.71 2.88 40.25
C HIS A 758 -5.10 3.10 38.79
N LEU A 759 -6.16 2.45 38.30
CA LEU A 759 -6.69 2.65 36.95
C LEU A 759 -7.06 4.12 36.71
N TRP A 760 -7.76 4.77 37.65
CA TRP A 760 -8.11 6.19 37.53
C TRP A 760 -6.91 7.14 37.49
N ARG A 761 -5.77 6.76 38.08
CA ARG A 761 -4.53 7.55 38.04
C ARG A 761 -3.75 7.38 36.72
N LEU A 762 -3.94 6.29 35.99
CA LEU A 762 -3.14 5.97 34.79
C LEU A 762 -3.18 7.07 33.71
N PRO A 763 -4.33 7.65 33.30
CA PRO A 763 -4.35 8.71 32.30
C PRO A 763 -3.43 9.89 32.66
N ALA A 764 -3.51 10.38 33.90
CA ALA A 764 -2.67 11.48 34.37
C ALA A 764 -1.17 11.10 34.41
N CYS A 765 -0.84 9.85 34.72
CA CYS A 765 0.55 9.37 34.61
C CYS A 765 1.01 9.32 33.15
N MET A 766 0.16 8.92 32.21
CA MET A 766 0.49 8.89 30.78
C MET A 766 0.71 10.32 30.24
N GLU A 767 -0.12 11.28 30.65
CA GLU A 767 0.05 12.71 30.29
C GLU A 767 1.42 13.25 30.70
N LYS A 768 1.88 12.94 31.92
CA LYS A 768 3.23 13.31 32.38
C LYS A 768 4.36 12.72 31.53
N VAL A 769 4.17 11.53 30.95
CA VAL A 769 5.14 10.95 30.00
C VAL A 769 5.10 11.71 28.67
N LEU A 770 3.92 12.06 28.17
CA LEU A 770 3.74 12.86 26.95
C LEU A 770 4.35 14.27 27.08
N GLU A 771 4.30 14.88 28.27
CA GLU A 771 4.96 16.16 28.55
C GLU A 771 6.48 16.10 28.31
N LYS A 772 7.11 14.94 28.56
CA LYS A 772 8.54 14.68 28.34
C LYS A 772 8.88 14.32 26.89
N ARG A 773 7.95 14.43 25.94
CA ARG A 773 8.17 14.07 24.52
C ARG A 773 9.43 14.68 23.91
N ARG A 774 9.79 15.91 24.30
CA ARG A 774 10.96 16.61 23.77
C ARG A 774 12.27 15.99 24.24
N GLU A 775 12.34 15.64 25.53
CA GLU A 775 13.51 14.97 26.12
C GLU A 775 13.69 13.56 25.55
N ILE A 776 12.58 12.82 25.40
CA ILE A 776 12.56 11.50 24.76
C ILE A 776 13.02 11.61 23.29
N GLY A 777 12.54 12.63 22.56
CA GLY A 777 12.96 12.89 21.20
C GLY A 777 14.45 13.22 21.07
N GLN A 778 15.00 14.05 21.95
CA GLN A 778 16.43 14.36 21.98
C GLN A 778 17.30 13.12 22.22
N SER A 779 16.86 12.20 23.09
CA SER A 779 17.52 10.92 23.29
C SER A 779 17.52 10.09 21.99
N ALA A 780 16.36 9.95 21.34
CA ALA A 780 16.24 9.18 20.10
C ALA A 780 17.08 9.77 18.96
N GLU A 781 17.00 11.09 18.74
CA GLU A 781 17.79 11.83 17.73
C GLU A 781 19.29 11.62 17.91
N LYS A 782 19.75 11.58 19.17
CA LYS A 782 21.17 11.41 19.49
C LYS A 782 21.64 9.97 19.30
N PHE A 783 20.86 8.98 19.71
CA PHE A 783 21.35 7.61 19.86
C PHE A 783 20.87 6.62 18.79
N ALA A 784 19.70 6.82 18.17
CA ALA A 784 19.13 5.86 17.22
C ALA A 784 20.08 5.58 16.04
N VAL A 785 20.71 6.61 15.50
CA VAL A 785 21.62 6.48 14.34
C VAL A 785 23.02 5.97 14.71
N THR A 786 23.30 5.62 15.98
CA THR A 786 24.69 5.34 16.44
C THR A 786 25.08 3.87 16.41
N LYS A 787 24.13 2.94 16.50
CA LYS A 787 24.37 1.49 16.52
C LYS A 787 23.58 0.75 15.44
N GLN A 788 24.21 -0.28 14.85
CA GLN A 788 23.59 -1.14 13.84
C GLN A 788 22.54 -2.05 14.50
N TYR A 789 22.97 -2.79 15.53
CA TYR A 789 22.17 -3.77 16.25
C TYR A 789 21.48 -3.14 17.45
N TRP A 790 20.20 -3.49 17.63
CA TRP A 790 19.38 -2.97 18.70
C TRP A 790 18.73 -4.12 19.46
N ALA A 791 18.48 -3.91 20.74
CA ALA A 791 17.76 -4.82 21.61
C ALA A 791 16.82 -4.04 22.52
N VAL A 792 15.72 -4.69 22.92
CA VAL A 792 14.85 -4.19 23.97
C VAL A 792 14.82 -5.23 25.07
N VAL A 793 14.96 -4.80 26.32
CA VAL A 793 15.02 -5.72 27.46
C VAL A 793 14.05 -5.32 28.56
N GLY A 794 13.45 -6.32 29.20
CA GLY A 794 12.54 -6.11 30.32
C GLY A 794 12.35 -7.41 31.10
N SER A 795 12.22 -7.29 32.42
CA SER A 795 12.03 -8.42 33.34
C SER A 795 10.64 -8.37 33.99
N GLY A 796 10.10 -9.54 34.35
CA GLY A 796 8.75 -9.63 34.93
C GLY A 796 7.69 -9.07 33.97
N PRO A 797 6.71 -8.29 34.46
CA PRO A 797 5.70 -7.67 33.59
C PRO A 797 6.30 -6.77 32.50
N ASN A 798 7.46 -6.15 32.74
CA ASN A 798 8.11 -5.28 31.76
C ASN A 798 8.67 -6.05 30.53
N LYS A 799 8.68 -7.38 30.54
CA LYS A 799 8.93 -8.16 29.31
C LYS A 799 7.86 -7.90 28.25
N ILE A 800 6.60 -7.66 28.66
CA ILE A 800 5.50 -7.28 27.78
C ILE A 800 5.80 -5.95 27.08
N SER A 801 6.34 -4.97 27.82
CA SER A 801 6.82 -3.71 27.23
C SER A 801 7.95 -3.94 26.25
N ALA A 802 8.92 -4.77 26.59
CA ALA A 802 10.03 -5.06 25.69
C ALA A 802 9.55 -5.64 24.36
N ASP A 803 8.60 -6.57 24.40
CA ASP A 803 8.03 -7.18 23.19
C ASP A 803 7.23 -6.20 22.34
N GLU A 804 6.43 -5.33 22.96
CA GLU A 804 5.65 -4.33 22.24
C GLU A 804 6.52 -3.21 21.65
N ILE A 805 7.49 -2.70 22.42
CA ILE A 805 8.45 -1.69 21.94
C ILE A 805 9.27 -2.27 20.80
N ARG A 806 9.75 -3.53 20.91
CA ARG A 806 10.46 -4.20 19.83
C ARG A 806 9.62 -4.26 18.55
N ILE A 807 8.32 -4.56 18.65
CA ILE A 807 7.41 -4.51 17.48
C ILE A 807 7.41 -3.10 16.88
N LYS A 808 7.13 -2.06 17.67
CA LYS A 808 7.07 -0.69 17.12
C LYS A 808 8.38 -0.22 16.53
N LEU A 809 9.50 -0.49 17.18
CA LEU A 809 10.81 -0.14 16.64
C LEU A 809 11.10 -0.89 15.34
N SER A 810 10.69 -2.16 15.22
CA SER A 810 10.85 -2.91 13.97
C SER A 810 9.96 -2.35 12.86
N GLU A 811 8.69 -2.06 13.17
CA GLU A 811 7.71 -1.48 12.24
C GLU A 811 8.09 -0.07 11.78
N LEU A 812 8.66 0.76 12.66
CA LEU A 812 8.97 2.15 12.37
C LEU A 812 10.40 2.38 11.88
N CYS A 813 11.38 1.59 12.34
CA CYS A 813 12.79 1.81 12.07
C CYS A 813 13.41 0.80 11.08
N TYR A 814 12.67 -0.23 10.65
CA TYR A 814 13.11 -1.30 9.75
C TYR A 814 14.42 -1.96 10.18
N LYS A 815 14.55 -2.15 11.50
CA LYS A 815 15.67 -2.88 12.10
C LYS A 815 15.18 -4.23 12.59
N THR A 816 16.03 -5.23 12.50
CA THR A 816 15.87 -6.47 13.26
C THR A 816 16.30 -6.20 14.69
N ILE A 817 15.39 -6.42 15.63
CA ILE A 817 15.57 -6.04 17.04
C ILE A 817 15.24 -7.26 17.90
N SER A 818 16.15 -7.62 18.81
CA SER A 818 15.87 -8.68 19.80
C SER A 818 15.01 -8.15 20.94
N SER A 819 14.27 -9.04 21.61
CA SER A 819 13.50 -8.72 22.81
C SER A 819 13.76 -9.80 23.87
N ASP A 820 14.53 -9.44 24.89
CA ASP A 820 15.12 -10.37 25.83
C ASP A 820 14.70 -10.05 27.28
N VAL A 821 14.88 -11.01 28.18
CA VAL A 821 14.89 -10.71 29.62
C VAL A 821 16.22 -10.00 29.92
N VAL A 822 16.22 -9.05 30.87
CA VAL A 822 17.41 -8.20 31.13
C VAL A 822 18.66 -9.04 31.40
N GLU A 823 18.57 -9.99 32.34
CA GLU A 823 19.67 -10.88 32.73
C GLU A 823 20.18 -11.71 31.53
N ASP A 824 19.28 -12.20 30.67
CA ASP A 824 19.64 -13.08 29.55
C ASP A 824 20.48 -12.35 28.49
N LYS A 825 20.38 -11.02 28.39
CA LYS A 825 21.06 -10.26 27.32
C LYS A 825 22.58 -10.43 27.38
N LYS A 826 23.18 -10.53 28.57
CA LYS A 826 24.62 -10.76 28.72
C LYS A 826 25.06 -12.17 28.32
N HIS A 827 24.13 -13.12 28.19
CA HIS A 827 24.39 -14.52 27.82
C HIS A 827 24.24 -14.81 26.32
N ILE A 828 23.69 -13.88 25.54
CA ILE A 828 23.32 -14.13 24.13
C ILE A 828 24.27 -13.43 23.16
N ASP A 829 24.18 -12.10 23.03
CA ASP A 829 24.77 -11.33 21.92
C ASP A 829 25.24 -9.93 22.33
N LEU A 830 25.59 -9.72 23.61
CA LEU A 830 26.12 -8.43 24.09
C LEU A 830 27.40 -8.00 23.34
N SER A 831 28.13 -8.94 22.74
CA SER A 831 29.30 -8.69 21.89
C SER A 831 29.00 -7.92 20.60
N SER A 832 27.72 -7.79 20.21
CA SER A 832 27.30 -6.98 19.06
C SER A 832 27.34 -5.46 19.34
N GLU A 833 27.73 -5.06 20.56
CA GLU A 833 27.74 -3.69 21.06
C GLU A 833 26.43 -2.91 20.77
N PRO A 834 25.26 -3.47 21.11
CA PRO A 834 23.99 -2.97 20.61
C PRO A 834 23.56 -1.67 21.31
N LEU A 835 22.61 -0.95 20.70
CA LEU A 835 21.75 -0.06 21.46
C LEU A 835 20.76 -0.91 22.25
N ILE A 836 20.65 -0.70 23.56
CA ILE A 836 19.77 -1.49 24.43
C ILE A 836 18.75 -0.57 25.08
N PHE A 837 17.48 -0.75 24.74
CA PHE A 837 16.37 -0.05 25.39
C PHE A 837 15.89 -0.87 26.60
N VAL A 838 16.05 -0.35 27.80
CA VAL A 838 15.84 -1.06 29.08
C VAL A 838 14.55 -0.59 29.75
N CYS A 839 13.57 -1.49 29.90
CA CYS A 839 12.31 -1.25 30.60
C CYS A 839 12.46 -1.59 32.09
N ALA A 840 12.84 -0.60 32.92
CA ALA A 840 13.10 -0.81 34.35
C ALA A 840 12.02 -0.21 35.28
N ALA A 841 11.24 0.76 34.80
CA ALA A 841 10.28 1.49 35.64
C ALA A 841 9.19 0.57 36.21
N GLY A 842 8.83 0.79 37.48
CA GLY A 842 7.79 0.06 38.20
C GLY A 842 8.20 -1.31 38.76
N ASN A 843 9.44 -1.76 38.52
CA ASN A 843 9.99 -2.94 39.18
C ASN A 843 10.25 -2.70 40.69
N ARG A 844 10.28 -3.78 41.45
CA ARG A 844 10.61 -3.79 42.89
C ARG A 844 12.09 -3.46 43.10
N ASP A 845 12.44 -2.94 44.28
CA ASP A 845 13.79 -2.40 44.55
C ASP A 845 14.91 -3.44 44.39
N ASP A 846 14.67 -4.70 44.77
CA ASP A 846 15.59 -5.82 44.59
C ASP A 846 15.86 -6.08 43.10
N VAL A 847 14.81 -6.13 42.28
CA VAL A 847 14.91 -6.30 40.82
C VAL A 847 15.59 -5.10 40.16
N VAL A 848 15.28 -3.87 40.59
CA VAL A 848 15.94 -2.66 40.07
C VAL A 848 17.44 -2.71 40.37
N GLY A 849 17.84 -3.14 41.57
CA GLY A 849 19.24 -3.30 41.95
C GLY A 849 20.02 -4.22 41.01
N ASP A 850 19.40 -5.30 40.53
CA ASP A 850 20.01 -6.21 39.57
C ASP A 850 20.06 -5.62 38.15
N ILE A 851 18.99 -4.96 37.70
CA ILE A 851 18.95 -4.28 36.39
C ILE A 851 20.03 -3.16 36.31
N VAL A 852 20.30 -2.45 37.42
CA VAL A 852 21.40 -1.47 37.48
C VAL A 852 22.76 -2.13 37.24
N LYS A 853 23.00 -3.31 37.85
CA LYS A 853 24.25 -4.06 37.64
C LYS A 853 24.38 -4.52 36.19
N ASP A 854 23.30 -5.05 35.61
CA ASP A 854 23.30 -5.46 34.20
C ASP A 854 23.50 -4.28 33.26
N THR A 855 22.92 -3.11 33.57
CA THR A 855 23.14 -1.88 32.79
C THR A 855 24.61 -1.45 32.83
N ALA A 856 25.29 -1.58 33.98
CA ALA A 856 26.72 -1.34 34.10
C ALA A 856 27.55 -2.31 33.24
N ILE A 857 27.15 -3.60 33.19
CA ILE A 857 27.77 -4.60 32.32
C ILE A 857 27.55 -4.22 30.85
N PHE A 858 26.34 -3.83 30.46
CA PHE A 858 26.04 -3.41 29.10
C PHE A 858 26.95 -2.26 28.66
N LYS A 859 27.08 -1.24 29.51
CA LYS A 859 27.94 -0.08 29.25
C LYS A 859 29.41 -0.47 29.13
N ALA A 860 29.90 -1.35 30.00
CA ALA A 860 31.28 -1.84 29.97
C ALA A 860 31.63 -2.55 28.64
N HIS A 861 30.64 -3.19 28.02
CA HIS A 861 30.76 -3.88 26.72
C HIS A 861 30.37 -2.99 25.52
N GLN A 862 30.54 -1.67 25.63
CA GLN A 862 30.33 -0.69 24.55
C GLN A 862 28.89 -0.64 23.99
N ALA A 863 27.91 -1.20 24.70
CA ALA A 863 26.50 -0.99 24.38
C ALA A 863 26.10 0.47 24.68
N VAL A 864 24.94 0.88 24.14
CA VAL A 864 24.31 2.17 24.42
C VAL A 864 23.01 1.93 25.18
N PRO A 865 23.01 1.95 26.53
CA PRO A 865 21.80 1.70 27.32
C PRO A 865 20.91 2.96 27.40
N ILE A 866 19.67 2.83 26.95
CA ILE A 866 18.60 3.83 27.10
C ILE A 866 17.61 3.27 28.11
N VAL A 867 17.56 3.82 29.32
CA VAL A 867 16.81 3.23 30.43
C VAL A 867 15.53 4.01 30.71
N VAL A 868 14.39 3.34 30.73
CA VAL A 868 13.15 3.88 31.29
C VAL A 868 13.09 3.54 32.77
N ALA A 869 13.11 4.55 33.64
CA ALA A 869 13.17 4.39 35.09
C ALA A 869 12.05 5.16 35.80
N THR A 870 11.70 4.73 37.01
CA THR A 870 10.74 5.46 37.85
C THR A 870 11.37 6.79 38.30
N GLU A 871 10.57 7.85 38.37
CA GLU A 871 10.99 9.14 38.93
C GLU A 871 11.67 8.98 40.30
N GLY A 872 12.87 9.57 40.45
CA GLY A 872 13.70 9.45 41.66
C GLY A 872 14.72 8.31 41.63
N GLU A 873 14.71 7.45 40.61
CA GLU A 873 15.69 6.36 40.46
C GLU A 873 16.96 6.84 39.73
N HIS A 874 17.93 7.34 40.50
CA HIS A 874 19.16 7.91 39.97
C HIS A 874 20.30 6.90 39.81
N ARG A 875 20.14 5.63 40.24
CA ARG A 875 21.23 4.64 40.19
C ARG A 875 21.66 4.26 38.76
N PHE A 876 20.83 4.54 37.75
CA PHE A 876 21.16 4.28 36.33
C PHE A 876 22.04 5.36 35.68
N GLU A 877 22.07 6.59 36.21
CA GLU A 877 22.76 7.73 35.58
C GLU A 877 24.25 7.49 35.27
N PRO A 878 25.04 6.77 36.10
CA PRO A 878 26.44 6.52 35.79
C PRO A 878 26.68 5.55 34.62
N TYR A 879 25.66 4.76 34.25
CA TYR A 879 25.79 3.62 33.33
C TYR A 879 24.95 3.75 32.07
N ALA A 880 23.84 4.50 32.13
CA ALA A 880 22.97 4.73 31.00
C ALA A 880 23.45 5.93 30.14
N ASP A 881 23.30 5.82 28.82
CA ASP A 881 23.53 6.93 27.90
C ASP A 881 22.36 7.93 27.91
N ALA A 882 21.16 7.46 28.26
CA ALA A 882 20.02 8.29 28.60
C ALA A 882 19.11 7.58 29.61
N VAL A 883 18.53 8.35 30.52
CA VAL A 883 17.48 7.89 31.45
C VAL A 883 16.20 8.66 31.15
N ILE A 884 15.11 7.93 30.91
CA ILE A 884 13.77 8.46 30.68
C ILE A 884 12.95 8.19 31.94
N TYR A 885 12.64 9.26 32.68
CA TYR A 885 11.88 9.15 33.92
C TYR A 885 10.37 9.13 33.67
N VAL A 886 9.69 8.11 34.20
CA VAL A 886 8.22 8.00 34.17
C VAL A 886 7.64 7.98 35.59
N PRO A 887 6.38 8.43 35.80
CA PRO A 887 5.76 8.42 37.12
C PRO A 887 5.67 7.02 37.73
N GLU A 888 5.68 6.95 39.06
CA GLU A 888 5.50 5.69 39.79
C GLU A 888 4.09 5.11 39.55
N VAL A 889 4.04 3.81 39.24
CA VAL A 889 2.83 2.98 39.12
C VAL A 889 3.11 1.59 39.68
N LYS A 890 2.05 0.80 39.96
CA LYS A 890 2.21 -0.59 40.39
C LYS A 890 2.85 -1.44 39.30
N GLU A 891 3.60 -2.45 39.72
CA GLU A 891 4.42 -3.32 38.87
C GLU A 891 3.66 -3.91 37.67
N HIS A 892 2.44 -4.41 37.88
CA HIS A 892 1.61 -4.97 36.81
C HIS A 892 1.00 -3.93 35.85
N PHE A 893 0.96 -2.64 36.22
CA PHE A 893 0.58 -1.54 35.34
C PHE A 893 1.77 -0.80 34.72
N ALA A 894 2.99 -1.05 35.20
CA ALA A 894 4.22 -0.50 34.66
C ALA A 894 4.39 -0.72 33.14
N PRO A 895 3.89 -1.81 32.53
CA PRO A 895 4.01 -1.99 31.09
C PRO A 895 3.35 -0.88 30.27
N ILE A 896 2.34 -0.18 30.79
CA ILE A 896 1.66 0.92 30.09
C ILE A 896 2.64 2.09 29.91
N LEU A 897 3.32 2.52 30.98
CA LEU A 897 4.21 3.69 30.93
C LEU A 897 5.54 3.41 30.24
N ASN A 898 6.14 2.24 30.47
CA ASN A 898 7.36 1.83 29.76
C ASN A 898 7.12 1.79 28.24
N THR A 899 6.00 1.21 27.82
CA THR A 899 5.63 1.14 26.40
C THR A 899 5.36 2.52 25.81
N LEU A 900 4.68 3.42 26.54
CA LEU A 900 4.43 4.79 26.09
C LEU A 900 5.71 5.57 25.84
N ALA A 901 6.67 5.46 26.76
CA ALA A 901 8.00 6.05 26.57
C ALA A 901 8.72 5.45 25.35
N GLY A 902 8.66 4.12 25.18
CA GLY A 902 9.28 3.43 24.04
C GLY A 902 8.61 3.72 22.70
N HIS A 903 7.28 3.88 22.65
CA HIS A 903 6.53 4.30 21.46
C HIS A 903 6.93 5.70 21.01
N LEU A 904 7.02 6.66 21.95
CA LEU A 904 7.53 8.01 21.67
C LEU A 904 8.98 7.98 21.19
N TRP A 905 9.85 7.24 21.88
CA TRP A 905 11.25 7.12 21.50
C TRP A 905 11.38 6.51 20.09
N GLY A 906 10.60 5.47 19.79
CA GLY A 906 10.57 4.83 18.48
C GLY A 906 10.10 5.74 17.34
N TYR A 907 9.11 6.58 17.59
CA TYR A 907 8.67 7.61 16.64
C TYR A 907 9.81 8.56 16.29
N TYR A 908 10.47 9.14 17.30
CA TYR A 908 11.60 10.06 17.06
C TYR A 908 12.83 9.36 16.50
N ALA A 909 13.05 8.09 16.83
CA ALA A 909 14.12 7.28 16.25
C ALA A 909 13.90 7.08 14.74
N ALA A 910 12.66 6.80 14.33
CA ALA A 910 12.30 6.69 12.91
C ALA A 910 12.48 8.03 12.18
N LEU A 911 12.09 9.15 12.80
CA LEU A 911 12.34 10.49 12.23
C LEU A 911 13.83 10.76 12.07
N ALA A 912 14.64 10.46 13.09
CA ALA A 912 16.08 10.66 13.03
C ALA A 912 16.73 9.88 11.88
N ILE A 913 16.29 8.64 11.64
CA ILE A 913 16.75 7.83 10.50
C ILE A 913 16.24 8.42 9.16
N ASN A 914 14.99 8.85 9.10
CA ASN A 914 14.39 9.43 7.90
C ASN A 914 15.06 10.75 7.46
N GLU A 915 15.45 11.59 8.42
CA GLU A 915 16.18 12.84 8.13
C GLU A 915 17.52 12.57 7.42
N GLU A 916 18.20 11.47 7.76
CA GLU A 916 19.42 11.07 7.07
C GLU A 916 19.14 10.64 5.61
N SER A 917 17.99 10.02 5.33
CA SER A 917 17.52 9.71 3.96
C SER A 917 17.18 10.97 3.17
N ARG A 918 16.48 11.94 3.77
CA ARG A 918 16.13 13.22 3.14
C ARG A 918 17.36 13.99 2.67
N TYR A 919 18.47 13.93 3.41
CA TYR A 919 19.72 14.54 2.99
C TYR A 919 20.26 13.94 1.67
N LEU A 920 20.20 12.62 1.52
CA LEU A 920 20.60 11.92 0.30
C LEU A 920 19.64 12.22 -0.86
N PHE A 921 18.33 12.23 -0.59
CA PHE A 921 17.29 12.57 -1.55
C PHE A 921 17.49 13.98 -2.12
N ASN A 922 17.65 14.98 -1.27
CA ASN A 922 17.87 16.36 -1.71
C ASN A 922 19.12 16.51 -2.59
N PHE A 923 20.17 15.72 -2.33
CA PHE A 923 21.35 15.71 -3.18
C PHE A 923 21.08 15.04 -4.54
N ARG A 924 20.38 13.89 -4.56
CA ARG A 924 19.94 13.23 -5.79
C ARG A 924 19.17 14.20 -6.69
N GLU A 925 18.19 14.92 -6.12
CA GLU A 925 17.38 15.89 -6.86
C GLU A 925 18.22 17.05 -7.40
N GLN A 926 19.18 17.58 -6.63
CA GLN A 926 20.10 18.62 -7.11
C GLN A 926 20.98 18.16 -8.28
N ILE A 927 21.41 16.89 -8.28
CA ILE A 927 22.17 16.30 -9.38
C ILE A 927 21.25 16.09 -10.60
N HIS A 928 20.06 15.56 -10.39
CA HIS A 928 19.07 15.33 -11.44
C HIS A 928 18.64 16.65 -12.12
N GLU A 929 18.31 17.68 -11.34
CA GLU A 929 17.94 19.01 -11.85
C GLU A 929 19.09 19.65 -12.64
N HIS A 930 20.33 19.48 -12.19
CA HIS A 930 21.49 19.98 -12.91
C HIS A 930 21.70 19.24 -14.25
N VAL A 931 21.51 17.92 -14.30
CA VAL A 931 21.56 17.14 -15.54
C VAL A 931 20.44 17.59 -16.48
N ALA A 932 19.20 17.66 -16.02
CA ALA A 932 18.05 18.08 -16.81
C ALA A 932 18.22 19.50 -17.39
N THR A 933 18.59 20.47 -16.56
CA THR A 933 18.82 21.86 -16.98
C THR A 933 19.95 21.97 -18.01
N SER A 934 20.95 21.11 -17.94
CA SER A 934 22.09 21.11 -18.87
C SER A 934 21.73 20.46 -20.20
N MET A 935 20.92 19.39 -20.17
CA MET A 935 20.35 18.78 -21.37
C MET A 935 19.39 19.73 -22.10
N ASP A 936 18.59 20.51 -21.37
CA ASP A 936 17.72 21.56 -21.93
C ASP A 936 18.53 22.68 -22.62
N LYS A 937 19.78 22.90 -22.21
CA LYS A 937 20.73 23.81 -22.85
C LYS A 937 21.48 23.18 -24.03
N GLY A 938 21.19 21.92 -24.35
CA GLY A 938 21.80 21.18 -25.46
C GLY A 938 23.15 20.53 -25.15
N GLN A 939 23.56 20.46 -23.87
CA GLN A 939 24.79 19.77 -23.48
C GLN A 939 24.59 18.25 -23.45
N ASP A 940 25.61 17.51 -23.86
CA ASP A 940 25.60 16.05 -23.76
C ASP A 940 26.05 15.56 -22.36
N VAL A 941 25.77 14.29 -22.06
CA VAL A 941 26.06 13.69 -20.75
C VAL A 941 27.57 13.68 -20.40
N TYR A 942 28.45 13.66 -21.40
CA TYR A 942 29.91 13.70 -21.19
C TYR A 942 30.37 15.11 -20.82
N GLU A 943 29.82 16.15 -21.45
CA GLU A 943 30.06 17.54 -21.10
C GLU A 943 29.59 17.84 -19.66
N ILE A 944 28.42 17.32 -19.27
CA ILE A 944 27.84 17.54 -17.94
C ILE A 944 28.73 16.98 -16.82
N ILE A 945 29.25 15.76 -16.95
CA ILE A 945 30.14 15.19 -15.91
C ILE A 945 31.49 15.90 -15.85
N LEU A 946 31.91 16.52 -16.96
CA LEU A 946 33.14 17.31 -17.02
C LEU A 946 32.98 18.74 -16.51
N ASP A 947 31.75 19.24 -16.35
CA ASP A 947 31.44 20.57 -15.80
C ASP A 947 32.02 20.75 -14.39
N GLU A 948 32.70 21.88 -14.17
CA GLU A 948 33.32 22.19 -12.87
C GLU A 948 32.26 22.40 -11.78
N GLY A 949 31.10 22.96 -12.12
CA GLY A 949 29.99 23.13 -11.18
C GLY A 949 29.39 21.78 -10.75
N PHE A 950 29.27 20.82 -11.67
CA PHE A 950 28.86 19.45 -11.37
C PHE A 950 29.86 18.74 -10.44
N LYS A 951 31.16 18.76 -10.79
CA LYS A 951 32.22 18.13 -9.99
C LYS A 951 32.34 18.74 -8.60
N GLU A 952 32.23 20.06 -8.48
CA GLU A 952 32.29 20.76 -7.20
C GLU A 952 31.12 20.33 -6.29
N LYS A 953 29.90 20.24 -6.83
CA LYS A 953 28.73 19.73 -6.09
C LYS A 953 28.96 18.30 -5.60
N ALA A 954 29.42 17.40 -6.48
CA ALA A 954 29.72 16.02 -6.11
C ALA A 954 30.81 15.91 -5.04
N ALA A 955 31.90 16.68 -5.18
CA ALA A 955 33.01 16.70 -4.23
C ALA A 955 32.61 17.27 -2.85
N ARG A 956 31.79 18.32 -2.83
CA ARG A 956 31.25 18.92 -1.59
C ARG A 956 30.38 17.91 -0.85
N PHE A 957 29.49 17.23 -1.57
CA PHE A 957 28.66 16.19 -0.96
C PHE A 957 29.48 15.00 -0.49
N TYR A 958 30.47 14.54 -1.27
CA TYR A 958 31.39 13.49 -0.86
C TYR A 958 32.07 13.79 0.50
N LYS A 959 32.55 15.03 0.69
CA LYS A 959 33.16 15.45 1.96
C LYS A 959 32.16 15.36 3.11
N ALA A 960 30.97 15.93 2.94
CA ALA A 960 29.91 15.90 3.96
C ALA A 960 29.45 14.47 4.27
N PHE A 961 29.33 13.62 3.24
CA PHE A 961 28.98 12.21 3.38
C PHE A 961 30.04 11.43 4.19
N LYS A 962 31.33 11.65 3.93
CA LYS A 962 32.43 11.03 4.71
C LYS A 962 32.46 11.52 6.16
N GLU A 963 32.23 12.81 6.40
CA GLU A 963 32.11 13.35 7.76
C GLU A 963 30.96 12.66 8.52
N ARG A 964 29.79 12.48 7.90
CA ARG A 964 28.67 11.76 8.51
C ARG A 964 28.96 10.27 8.75
N ILE A 965 29.63 9.58 7.83
CA ILE A 965 30.08 8.18 8.04
C ILE A 965 31.00 8.09 9.26
N SER A 966 31.95 9.03 9.42
CA SER A 966 32.88 9.01 10.56
C SER A 966 32.20 9.18 11.93
N HIS A 967 30.99 9.73 11.95
CA HIS A 967 30.13 9.85 13.13
C HIS A 967 29.07 8.74 13.22
N ASN A 968 29.23 7.63 12.48
CA ASN A 968 28.34 6.47 12.43
C ASN A 968 26.89 6.74 11.98
N ARG A 969 26.57 7.90 11.39
CA ARG A 969 25.18 8.27 11.06
C ARG A 969 24.54 7.44 9.94
N TYR A 970 25.33 7.01 8.96
CA TYR A 970 24.84 6.31 7.77
C TYR A 970 25.00 4.79 7.83
N THR A 971 26.09 4.33 8.46
CA THR A 971 26.46 2.91 8.50
C THR A 971 25.42 2.07 9.24
N THR A 972 24.54 2.68 10.04
CA THR A 972 23.54 1.98 10.87
C THR A 972 22.22 1.68 10.19
N ALA A 973 21.92 2.33 9.07
CA ALA A 973 20.66 2.16 8.33
C ALA A 973 20.85 1.76 6.86
N MET A 974 22.08 1.83 6.34
CA MET A 974 22.44 1.48 4.96
C MET A 974 23.22 0.16 4.90
N ALA A 975 23.01 -0.64 3.84
CA ALA A 975 23.82 -1.81 3.58
C ALA A 975 25.31 -1.47 3.37
N ILE A 976 26.23 -2.29 3.91
CA ILE A 976 27.69 -2.06 3.81
C ILE A 976 28.14 -1.91 2.35
N GLN A 977 27.60 -2.75 1.45
CA GLN A 977 27.89 -2.67 0.03
C GLN A 977 27.45 -1.33 -0.57
N ALA A 978 26.21 -0.90 -0.30
CA ALA A 978 25.69 0.36 -0.82
C ALA A 978 26.49 1.57 -0.30
N ALA A 979 26.98 1.51 0.93
CA ALA A 979 27.88 2.53 1.49
C ALA A 979 29.22 2.60 0.75
N SER A 980 29.77 1.43 0.40
CA SER A 980 31.00 1.31 -0.39
C SER A 980 30.80 1.83 -1.81
N ASP A 981 29.76 1.35 -2.48
CA ASP A 981 29.43 1.69 -3.86
C ASP A 981 29.17 3.19 -4.00
N LEU A 982 28.34 3.77 -3.13
CA LEU A 982 28.08 5.22 -3.13
C LEU A 982 29.35 6.04 -2.87
N THR A 983 30.25 5.55 -2.00
CA THR A 983 31.54 6.21 -1.76
C THR A 983 32.40 6.23 -3.02
N LEU A 984 32.45 5.13 -3.78
CA LEU A 984 33.20 5.03 -5.03
C LEU A 984 32.54 5.88 -6.12
N LEU A 985 31.22 5.77 -6.32
CA LEU A 985 30.46 6.55 -7.29
C LEU A 985 30.64 8.06 -7.09
N LEU A 986 30.58 8.54 -5.84
CA LEU A 986 30.84 9.95 -5.54
C LEU A 986 32.28 10.38 -5.87
N LYS A 987 33.27 9.49 -5.76
CA LYS A 987 34.64 9.79 -6.20
C LYS A 987 34.76 9.81 -7.72
N TYR A 988 34.07 8.93 -8.44
CA TYR A 988 34.00 8.95 -9.90
C TYR A 988 33.33 10.24 -10.41
N LEU A 989 32.17 10.62 -9.86
CA LEU A 989 31.49 11.87 -10.20
C LEU A 989 32.31 13.12 -9.87
N ALA A 990 33.12 13.07 -8.80
CA ALA A 990 34.05 14.14 -8.46
C ALA A 990 35.36 14.13 -9.29
N GLY A 991 35.52 13.20 -10.24
CA GLY A 991 36.72 13.08 -11.08
C GLY A 991 37.99 12.64 -10.36
N ARG A 992 37.86 11.97 -9.20
CA ARG A 992 39.02 11.55 -8.36
C ARG A 992 39.54 10.16 -8.64
N LEU A 993 38.80 9.35 -9.39
CA LEU A 993 39.17 7.98 -9.76
C LEU A 993 39.25 7.86 -11.29
N PRO A 994 40.19 7.06 -11.82
CA PRO A 994 40.30 6.84 -13.26
C PRO A 994 39.14 5.96 -13.74
N VAL A 995 38.48 6.39 -14.81
CA VAL A 995 37.30 5.73 -15.39
C VAL A 995 37.57 4.28 -15.81
N SER A 996 38.83 3.92 -16.07
CA SER A 996 39.26 2.54 -16.36
C SER A 996 38.94 1.56 -15.23
N ASP A 997 38.89 2.03 -13.99
CA ASP A 997 38.71 1.17 -12.82
C ASP A 997 37.22 0.91 -12.54
N PHE A 998 36.32 1.66 -13.19
CA PHE A 998 34.88 1.55 -13.00
C PHE A 998 34.32 0.18 -13.40
N GLU A 999 34.89 -0.44 -14.45
CA GLU A 999 34.51 -1.79 -14.88
C GLU A 999 34.90 -2.86 -13.86
N PHE A 1000 35.99 -2.65 -13.14
CA PHE A 1000 36.40 -3.53 -12.05
C PHE A 1000 35.48 -3.36 -10.83
N ASP A 1001 35.14 -2.11 -10.49
CA ASP A 1001 34.32 -1.80 -9.31
C ASP A 1001 32.85 -2.21 -9.48
N PHE A 1002 32.27 -2.05 -10.68
CA PHE A 1002 30.82 -2.21 -10.92
C PHE A 1002 30.45 -3.25 -11.99
N GLY A 1003 31.42 -3.88 -12.67
CA GLY A 1003 31.15 -4.90 -13.71
C GLY A 1003 30.52 -4.35 -14.99
N ILE A 1004 30.48 -3.02 -15.16
CA ILE A 1004 29.96 -2.32 -16.34
C ILE A 1004 30.99 -1.29 -16.81
N LYS A 1005 31.05 -1.03 -18.12
CA LYS A 1005 32.01 -0.07 -18.68
C LYS A 1005 31.85 1.31 -18.06
N GLY A 1006 32.97 1.95 -17.71
CA GLY A 1006 33.01 3.34 -17.25
C GLY A 1006 32.71 4.33 -18.37
N THR A 1007 31.43 4.56 -18.67
CA THR A 1007 30.99 5.66 -19.55
C THR A 1007 30.22 6.67 -18.71
N ALA A 1008 30.14 7.92 -19.16
CA ALA A 1008 29.40 8.96 -18.44
C ALA A 1008 27.93 8.57 -18.15
N PRO A 1009 27.17 8.00 -19.12
CA PRO A 1009 25.83 7.50 -18.86
C PRO A 1009 25.80 6.38 -17.80
N ASN A 1010 26.71 5.40 -17.89
CA ASN A 1010 26.74 4.27 -16.96
C ASN A 1010 27.07 4.72 -15.53
N ILE A 1011 27.96 5.69 -15.35
CA ILE A 1011 28.31 6.24 -14.04
C ILE A 1011 27.10 6.94 -13.42
N LEU A 1012 26.36 7.75 -14.20
CA LEU A 1012 25.15 8.43 -13.70
C LEU A 1012 24.03 7.43 -13.40
N THR A 1013 23.79 6.46 -14.28
CA THR A 1013 22.79 5.41 -14.04
C THR A 1013 23.11 4.62 -12.77
N ALA A 1014 24.34 4.12 -12.63
CA ALA A 1014 24.76 3.41 -11.43
C ALA A 1014 24.68 4.29 -10.17
N PHE A 1015 24.98 5.59 -10.29
CA PHE A 1015 24.79 6.54 -9.20
C PHE A 1015 23.32 6.69 -8.81
N PHE A 1016 22.42 6.95 -9.76
CA PHE A 1016 21.00 7.16 -9.48
C PHE A 1016 20.33 5.89 -8.94
N GLU A 1017 20.69 4.72 -9.46
CA GLU A 1017 20.24 3.43 -8.95
C GLU A 1017 20.74 3.19 -7.52
N CYS A 1018 22.05 3.37 -7.28
CA CYS A 1018 22.65 3.15 -5.97
C CYS A 1018 22.09 4.13 -4.92
N ILE A 1019 22.07 5.43 -5.21
CA ILE A 1019 21.57 6.43 -4.25
C ILE A 1019 20.06 6.27 -4.04
N GLY A 1020 19.30 5.94 -5.09
CA GLY A 1020 17.87 5.64 -4.99
C GLY A 1020 17.61 4.44 -4.07
N LYS A 1021 18.38 3.37 -4.23
CA LYS A 1021 18.32 2.20 -3.34
C LYS A 1021 18.62 2.56 -1.88
N VAL A 1022 19.70 3.31 -1.62
CA VAL A 1022 20.06 3.75 -0.25
C VAL A 1022 18.97 4.61 0.38
N ILE A 1023 18.47 5.59 -0.39
CA ILE A 1023 17.39 6.47 0.01
C ILE A 1023 16.15 5.65 0.40
N ASN A 1024 15.79 4.65 -0.41
CA ASN A 1024 14.67 3.77 -0.17
C ASN A 1024 14.87 2.91 1.09
N GLU A 1025 16.05 2.32 1.28
CA GLU A 1025 16.45 1.56 2.48
C GLU A 1025 16.40 2.39 3.76
N MET A 1026 16.67 3.69 3.69
CA MET A 1026 16.75 4.59 4.85
C MET A 1026 15.48 5.39 5.14
N ALA A 1027 14.60 5.60 4.16
CA ALA A 1027 13.37 6.37 4.39
C ALA A 1027 12.45 5.66 5.40
N ARG A 1028 11.84 6.41 6.31
CA ARG A 1028 10.86 5.93 7.30
C ARG A 1028 9.53 6.67 7.16
N PRO A 1029 8.62 6.17 6.30
CA PRO A 1029 7.25 6.65 6.30
C PRO A 1029 6.55 6.14 7.57
N VAL A 1030 6.48 6.98 8.60
CA VAL A 1030 5.92 6.62 9.93
C VAL A 1030 4.52 6.04 9.81
N ASP A 1031 3.63 6.67 9.03
CA ASP A 1031 2.25 6.22 8.88
C ASP A 1031 2.04 5.26 7.70
N ALA A 1032 2.86 5.36 6.65
CA ALA A 1032 2.78 4.50 5.47
C ALA A 1032 3.89 3.44 5.50
N ILE A 1033 3.88 2.62 6.56
CA ILE A 1033 4.95 1.66 6.86
C ILE A 1033 5.25 0.75 5.66
N LYS A 1034 6.47 0.85 5.10
CA LYS A 1034 6.96 -0.03 4.06
C LYS A 1034 6.91 -1.49 4.54
N HIS A 1035 6.35 -2.36 3.70
CA HIS A 1035 6.34 -3.83 3.86
C HIS A 1035 5.46 -4.44 4.96
N GLN A 1036 4.46 -3.75 5.50
CA GLN A 1036 3.41 -4.46 6.28
C GLN A 1036 2.45 -5.22 5.37
N ALA A 1037 2.69 -6.51 5.23
CA ALA A 1037 1.76 -7.51 4.70
C ALA A 1037 0.58 -7.80 5.65
N LYS A 1038 -0.07 -6.77 6.24
CA LYS A 1038 -1.23 -6.99 7.13
C LYS A 1038 -2.48 -7.47 6.38
N THR A 1039 -2.46 -7.46 5.05
CA THR A 1039 -3.56 -7.93 4.18
C THR A 1039 -3.09 -8.62 2.90
N VAL A 1040 -1.79 -8.87 2.72
CA VAL A 1040 -1.26 -9.43 1.46
C VAL A 1040 -0.42 -10.67 1.75
N THR A 1041 -1.00 -11.84 1.54
CA THR A 1041 -0.23 -13.08 1.32
C THR A 1041 0.48 -12.96 -0.03
N VAL A 1042 1.59 -12.21 -0.10
CA VAL A 1042 2.42 -12.20 -1.29
C VAL A 1042 3.25 -13.48 -1.28
N GLY A 1043 2.86 -14.43 -2.12
CA GLY A 1043 3.72 -15.55 -2.48
C GLY A 1043 4.95 -15.00 -3.21
N THR A 1044 6.13 -15.10 -2.59
CA THR A 1044 7.39 -14.80 -3.26
C THR A 1044 7.76 -15.98 -4.17
N SER A 1045 7.15 -16.06 -5.34
CA SER A 1045 7.63 -16.92 -6.41
C SER A 1045 8.85 -16.24 -7.04
N ARG A 1046 10.04 -16.67 -6.59
CA ARG A 1046 11.28 -16.39 -7.31
C ARG A 1046 11.14 -16.97 -8.71
N ILE A 1047 11.13 -16.09 -9.72
CA ILE A 1047 11.29 -16.49 -11.12
C ILE A 1047 12.73 -16.97 -11.26
N SER A 1048 12.96 -18.27 -11.10
CA SER A 1048 14.14 -18.90 -11.67
C SER A 1048 13.75 -19.33 -13.09
N GLU A 1049 14.31 -18.68 -14.11
CA GLU A 1049 14.39 -19.30 -15.43
C GLU A 1049 15.10 -20.65 -15.27
N LYS A 1050 14.39 -21.74 -15.57
CA LYS A 1050 15.04 -23.04 -15.68
C LYS A 1050 15.79 -23.09 -17.00
N VAL A 1051 17.11 -23.22 -16.93
CA VAL A 1051 17.93 -23.53 -18.09
C VAL A 1051 17.84 -25.04 -18.31
N GLU A 1052 17.04 -25.47 -19.28
CA GLU A 1052 16.82 -26.89 -19.61
C GLU A 1052 17.50 -27.26 -20.95
N GLY A 1053 17.86 -28.53 -21.11
CA GLY A 1053 18.42 -29.09 -22.35
C GLY A 1053 19.59 -30.06 -22.15
N LEU A 1054 19.91 -30.79 -23.23
CA LEU A 1054 20.86 -31.92 -23.29
C LEU A 1054 22.22 -31.64 -22.63
N LEU A 1055 22.80 -30.44 -22.81
CA LEU A 1055 24.12 -30.11 -22.26
C LEU A 1055 24.06 -29.77 -20.77
N PHE A 1056 22.99 -29.12 -20.30
CA PHE A 1056 22.81 -28.77 -18.90
C PHE A 1056 22.40 -29.97 -18.05
N GLU A 1057 21.58 -30.87 -18.59
CA GLU A 1057 21.28 -32.16 -17.96
C GLU A 1057 22.54 -33.02 -17.81
N ALA A 1058 23.39 -33.06 -18.84
CA ALA A 1058 24.65 -33.80 -18.78
C ALA A 1058 25.65 -33.20 -17.78
N LEU A 1059 25.70 -31.87 -17.62
CA LEU A 1059 26.45 -31.20 -16.55
C LEU A 1059 25.92 -31.60 -15.16
N GLY A 1060 24.59 -31.61 -14.99
CA GLY A 1060 23.91 -32.00 -13.75
C GLY A 1060 24.18 -33.45 -13.36
N ASN A 1061 24.20 -34.38 -14.33
CA ASN A 1061 24.54 -35.79 -14.11
C ASN A 1061 25.98 -36.01 -13.59
N HIS A 1062 26.88 -35.06 -13.84
CA HIS A 1062 28.24 -35.05 -13.28
C HIS A 1062 28.36 -34.29 -11.96
N GLY A 1063 27.24 -33.85 -11.36
CA GLY A 1063 27.19 -33.18 -10.06
C GLY A 1063 27.50 -31.68 -10.12
N PHE A 1064 27.47 -31.07 -11.30
CA PHE A 1064 27.76 -29.64 -11.49
C PHE A 1064 26.49 -28.82 -11.72
N ASN A 1065 26.40 -27.66 -11.07
CA ASN A 1065 25.28 -26.71 -11.22
C ASN A 1065 25.68 -25.52 -12.11
N GLN A 1066 24.68 -24.85 -12.71
CA GLN A 1066 24.88 -23.69 -13.60
C GLN A 1066 25.69 -22.55 -12.97
N ASN A 1067 25.60 -22.38 -11.65
CA ASN A 1067 26.33 -21.35 -10.89
C ASN A 1067 27.85 -21.58 -10.87
N GLN A 1068 28.32 -22.72 -11.39
CA GLN A 1068 29.72 -23.08 -11.54
C GLN A 1068 30.26 -22.78 -12.94
N LEU A 1069 29.47 -22.08 -13.78
CA LEU A 1069 29.84 -21.61 -15.10
C LEU A 1069 29.74 -20.09 -15.13
N THR A 1070 30.56 -19.44 -15.97
CA THR A 1070 30.39 -18.02 -16.26
C THR A 1070 29.12 -17.78 -17.08
N THR A 1071 28.47 -16.63 -16.91
CA THR A 1071 27.25 -16.28 -17.66
C THR A 1071 27.46 -16.35 -19.19
N SER A 1072 28.65 -15.97 -19.66
CA SER A 1072 29.06 -16.11 -21.06
C SER A 1072 29.05 -17.58 -21.51
N ASN A 1073 29.60 -18.49 -20.71
CA ASN A 1073 29.60 -19.92 -21.02
C ASN A 1073 28.20 -20.53 -20.96
N VAL A 1074 27.33 -20.10 -20.03
CA VAL A 1074 25.92 -20.52 -20.00
C VAL A 1074 25.22 -20.12 -21.30
N LEU A 1075 25.43 -18.90 -21.79
CA LEU A 1075 24.85 -18.42 -23.04
C LEU A 1075 25.39 -19.18 -24.25
N VAL A 1076 26.70 -19.46 -24.29
CA VAL A 1076 27.32 -20.27 -25.35
C VAL A 1076 26.75 -21.69 -25.35
N LEU A 1077 26.63 -22.34 -24.20
CA LEU A 1077 26.04 -23.68 -24.10
C LEU A 1077 24.58 -23.67 -24.56
N LYS A 1078 23.78 -22.69 -24.12
CA LYS A 1078 22.38 -22.54 -24.55
C LYS A 1078 22.25 -22.48 -26.07
N ARG A 1079 23.11 -21.71 -26.75
CA ARG A 1079 23.13 -21.59 -28.21
C ARG A 1079 23.62 -22.87 -28.91
N LEU A 1080 24.65 -23.51 -28.37
CA LEU A 1080 25.19 -24.76 -28.93
C LEU A 1080 24.20 -25.94 -28.87
N GLN A 1081 23.23 -25.93 -27.95
CA GLN A 1081 22.17 -26.95 -27.92
C GLN A 1081 21.27 -26.92 -29.17
N ALA A 1082 21.17 -25.80 -29.87
CA ALA A 1082 20.41 -25.72 -31.12
C ALA A 1082 21.05 -26.57 -32.24
N VAL A 1083 22.37 -26.73 -32.23
CA VAL A 1083 23.16 -27.43 -33.27
C VAL A 1083 23.59 -28.86 -32.88
N ILE A 1084 23.58 -29.21 -31.59
CA ILE A 1084 23.99 -30.52 -31.08
C ILE A 1084 22.78 -31.47 -31.03
N SER A 1085 22.92 -32.67 -31.56
CA SER A 1085 21.88 -33.71 -31.60
C SER A 1085 21.97 -34.68 -30.43
N GLU A 1086 23.18 -35.06 -30.02
CA GLU A 1086 23.42 -36.07 -28.98
C GLU A 1086 24.79 -35.92 -28.30
N ILE A 1087 24.94 -36.52 -27.11
CA ILE A 1087 26.23 -36.67 -26.41
C ILE A 1087 26.60 -38.16 -26.40
N LYS A 1088 27.64 -38.53 -27.14
CA LYS A 1088 28.08 -39.93 -27.32
C LYS A 1088 28.95 -40.43 -26.18
N GLY A 1089 29.50 -39.56 -25.34
CA GLY A 1089 30.35 -39.90 -24.21
C GLY A 1089 30.97 -38.68 -23.55
N THR A 1090 31.46 -38.83 -22.32
CA THR A 1090 32.00 -37.72 -21.52
C THR A 1090 33.34 -38.10 -20.86
N THR A 1091 34.17 -37.09 -20.59
CA THR A 1091 35.36 -37.25 -19.75
C THR A 1091 35.47 -36.05 -18.82
N LEU A 1092 35.47 -36.31 -17.52
CA LEU A 1092 35.68 -35.31 -16.48
C LEU A 1092 37.14 -35.28 -16.05
N TYR A 1093 37.73 -34.10 -16.05
CA TYR A 1093 39.10 -33.85 -15.59
C TYR A 1093 39.11 -32.95 -14.36
N ARG A 1094 40.09 -33.15 -13.46
CA ARG A 1094 40.47 -32.22 -12.39
C ARG A 1094 41.71 -31.44 -12.77
N ILE A 1095 41.73 -30.16 -12.49
CA ILE A 1095 42.88 -29.27 -12.67
C ILE A 1095 43.51 -28.95 -11.30
N ALA A 1096 44.83 -28.89 -11.24
CA ALA A 1096 45.56 -28.49 -10.04
C ALA A 1096 46.82 -27.67 -10.39
N GLY A 1097 47.35 -26.94 -9.41
CA GLY A 1097 48.57 -26.14 -9.57
C GLY A 1097 48.38 -24.88 -10.41
N LEU A 1098 47.27 -24.15 -10.21
CA LEU A 1098 47.04 -22.81 -10.79
C LEU A 1098 47.66 -21.73 -9.86
N ASN A 1099 48.03 -20.58 -10.41
CA ASN A 1099 48.51 -19.46 -9.58
C ASN A 1099 47.35 -18.78 -8.81
N TYR A 1100 47.66 -17.79 -7.95
CA TYR A 1100 46.65 -17.06 -7.17
C TYR A 1100 45.63 -16.27 -8.02
N LEU A 1101 45.88 -16.10 -9.32
CA LEU A 1101 44.95 -15.49 -10.28
C LEU A 1101 44.12 -16.54 -11.04
N GLY A 1102 44.26 -17.82 -10.71
CA GLY A 1102 43.56 -18.92 -11.38
C GLY A 1102 44.12 -19.29 -12.75
N GLU A 1103 45.31 -18.80 -13.12
CA GLU A 1103 45.92 -19.07 -14.42
C GLU A 1103 46.86 -20.30 -14.42
N PRO A 1104 46.93 -21.06 -15.53
CA PRO A 1104 47.86 -22.19 -15.65
C PRO A 1104 49.33 -21.79 -15.75
N VAL A 1105 50.14 -22.25 -14.80
CA VAL A 1105 51.61 -22.15 -14.76
C VAL A 1105 52.28 -23.41 -15.33
N GLU A 1106 53.63 -23.45 -15.40
CA GLU A 1106 54.34 -24.55 -16.11
C GLU A 1106 54.15 -25.93 -15.47
N ASP A 1107 53.93 -25.98 -14.16
CA ASP A 1107 53.72 -27.15 -13.33
C ASP A 1107 52.24 -27.50 -13.11
N SER A 1108 51.30 -26.75 -13.70
CA SER A 1108 49.87 -27.08 -13.62
C SER A 1108 49.58 -28.48 -14.16
N THR A 1109 48.80 -29.26 -13.44
CA THR A 1109 48.47 -30.65 -13.79
C THR A 1109 46.98 -30.83 -14.10
N ILE A 1110 46.69 -31.90 -14.83
CA ILE A 1110 45.35 -32.35 -15.20
C ILE A 1110 45.24 -33.85 -14.94
N HIS A 1111 44.14 -34.30 -14.34
CA HIS A 1111 43.90 -35.70 -13.99
C HIS A 1111 42.51 -36.14 -14.45
N VAL A 1112 42.38 -37.34 -15.02
CA VAL A 1112 41.08 -37.92 -15.37
C VAL A 1112 40.38 -38.37 -14.08
N ILE A 1113 39.15 -37.90 -13.85
CA ILE A 1113 38.30 -38.35 -12.75
C ILE A 1113 37.37 -39.46 -13.21
N LYS A 1114 36.71 -39.28 -14.36
CA LYS A 1114 35.65 -40.17 -14.84
C LYS A 1114 35.56 -40.15 -16.36
N LYS A 1115 35.29 -41.30 -16.98
CA LYS A 1115 34.99 -41.46 -18.41
C LYS A 1115 33.71 -42.29 -18.57
N GLU A 1116 32.82 -41.85 -19.46
CA GLU A 1116 31.53 -42.51 -19.68
C GLU A 1116 31.16 -42.57 -21.17
N GLY A 1117 30.30 -43.52 -21.55
CA GLY A 1117 29.89 -43.74 -22.94
C GLY A 1117 31.06 -44.12 -23.85
N SER A 1118 31.07 -43.59 -25.08
CA SER A 1118 32.15 -43.83 -26.07
C SER A 1118 33.55 -43.38 -25.65
N ALA A 1119 33.68 -42.67 -24.51
CA ALA A 1119 34.96 -42.26 -23.95
C ALA A 1119 35.57 -43.28 -22.97
N ALA A 1120 34.82 -44.28 -22.51
CA ALA A 1120 35.27 -45.26 -21.51
C ALA A 1120 36.40 -46.18 -22.02
N GLU A 1121 36.36 -46.57 -23.30
CA GLU A 1121 37.35 -47.45 -23.93
C GLU A 1121 38.58 -46.70 -24.49
N LEU A 1122 38.63 -45.37 -24.36
CA LEU A 1122 39.71 -44.54 -24.89
C LEU A 1122 40.84 -44.35 -23.88
N VAL A 1123 42.09 -44.55 -24.30
CA VAL A 1123 43.26 -44.17 -23.51
C VAL A 1123 43.49 -42.66 -23.68
N SER A 1124 43.40 -41.91 -22.58
CA SER A 1124 43.64 -40.45 -22.60
C SER A 1124 45.12 -40.20 -22.40
N ARG A 1125 45.73 -39.30 -23.17
CA ARG A 1125 47.12 -38.88 -22.95
C ARG A 1125 47.38 -38.52 -21.47
N VAL A 1126 46.40 -37.90 -20.82
CA VAL A 1126 46.46 -37.46 -19.42
C VAL A 1126 46.75 -38.62 -18.45
N GLU A 1127 46.47 -39.87 -18.83
CA GLU A 1127 46.77 -41.06 -18.03
C GLU A 1127 48.25 -41.47 -18.07
N THR A 1128 49.03 -40.91 -19.01
CA THR A 1128 50.48 -41.15 -19.15
C THR A 1128 51.33 -39.90 -18.88
N ASP A 1129 50.81 -38.70 -19.16
CA ASP A 1129 51.44 -37.39 -18.88
C ASP A 1129 50.38 -36.43 -18.34
N ASN A 1130 50.48 -36.10 -17.05
CA ASN A 1130 49.50 -35.30 -16.33
C ASN A 1130 49.75 -33.78 -16.44
N ARG A 1131 50.72 -33.30 -17.22
CA ARG A 1131 50.96 -31.85 -17.37
C ARG A 1131 49.86 -31.20 -18.20
N LEU A 1132 49.28 -30.10 -17.71
CA LEU A 1132 48.24 -29.34 -18.40
C LEU A 1132 48.86 -28.56 -19.59
N ARG A 1133 48.70 -29.08 -20.81
CA ARG A 1133 49.29 -28.51 -22.03
C ARG A 1133 48.31 -28.53 -23.22
N GLY A 1134 48.59 -27.72 -24.24
CA GLY A 1134 47.79 -27.65 -25.46
C GLY A 1134 46.41 -27.00 -25.27
N THR A 1135 45.41 -27.44 -26.04
CA THR A 1135 44.06 -26.84 -26.05
C THR A 1135 43.41 -26.80 -24.66
N LYS A 1136 43.61 -27.84 -23.84
CA LYS A 1136 43.07 -27.89 -22.47
C LYS A 1136 43.67 -26.81 -21.57
N ARG A 1137 44.95 -26.46 -21.73
CA ARG A 1137 45.60 -25.35 -21.02
C ARG A 1137 45.00 -24.00 -21.43
N ILE A 1138 44.72 -23.83 -22.73
CA ILE A 1138 44.12 -22.60 -23.26
C ILE A 1138 42.68 -22.44 -22.74
N ILE A 1139 41.90 -23.52 -22.68
CA ILE A 1139 40.53 -23.50 -22.15
C ILE A 1139 40.52 -23.10 -20.67
N VAL A 1140 41.41 -23.69 -19.86
CA VAL A 1140 41.54 -23.33 -18.43
C VAL A 1140 42.04 -21.88 -18.26
N LYS A 1141 42.97 -21.41 -19.11
CA LYS A 1141 43.47 -20.02 -19.02
C LYS A 1141 42.41 -18.99 -19.39
N ASN A 1142 41.66 -19.23 -20.47
CA ASN A 1142 40.72 -18.24 -21.00
C ASN A 1142 39.31 -18.40 -20.42
N GLY A 1143 39.04 -19.52 -19.75
CA GLY A 1143 37.76 -19.82 -19.12
C GLY A 1143 36.56 -19.92 -20.07
N ASN A 1144 36.78 -20.05 -21.37
CA ASN A 1144 35.71 -20.10 -22.37
C ASN A 1144 35.42 -21.53 -22.82
N VAL A 1145 34.14 -21.84 -23.07
CA VAL A 1145 33.71 -23.09 -23.70
C VAL A 1145 34.36 -23.23 -25.09
N PHE A 1146 34.86 -24.43 -25.38
CA PHE A 1146 35.52 -24.74 -26.65
C PHE A 1146 34.77 -25.85 -27.40
N ILE A 1147 34.52 -25.65 -28.69
CA ILE A 1147 33.98 -26.68 -29.60
C ILE A 1147 34.94 -26.86 -30.80
N GLY A 1148 35.23 -28.09 -31.18
CA GLY A 1148 36.14 -28.39 -32.29
C GLY A 1148 36.45 -29.87 -32.48
N LYS A 1149 37.38 -30.21 -33.38
CA LYS A 1149 37.81 -31.61 -33.59
C LYS A 1149 39.01 -32.00 -32.73
N GLY A 1150 39.00 -33.20 -32.18
CA GLY A 1150 40.12 -33.81 -31.46
C GLY A 1150 41.32 -34.04 -32.39
N ARG A 1151 42.53 -33.64 -31.96
CA ARG A 1151 43.73 -33.66 -32.82
C ARG A 1151 44.25 -35.06 -33.15
N THR A 1152 43.91 -36.07 -32.35
CA THR A 1152 44.43 -37.44 -32.47
C THR A 1152 43.41 -38.44 -33.01
N ASP A 1153 42.11 -38.15 -32.84
CA ASP A 1153 41.00 -39.05 -33.16
C ASP A 1153 39.93 -38.42 -34.07
N ASN A 1154 40.10 -37.14 -34.44
CA ASN A 1154 39.23 -36.35 -35.32
C ASN A 1154 37.74 -36.29 -34.90
N ARG A 1155 37.43 -36.57 -33.63
CA ARG A 1155 36.06 -36.56 -33.09
C ARG A 1155 35.62 -35.14 -32.73
N SER A 1156 34.33 -34.86 -32.85
CA SER A 1156 33.72 -33.59 -32.45
C SER A 1156 33.61 -33.50 -30.94
N ILE A 1157 34.33 -32.57 -30.33
CA ILE A 1157 34.41 -32.39 -28.89
C ILE A 1157 33.93 -31.01 -28.46
N LEU A 1158 33.27 -30.97 -27.31
CA LEU A 1158 32.88 -29.75 -26.60
C LEU A 1158 33.47 -29.80 -25.19
N ALA A 1159 34.32 -28.85 -24.84
CA ALA A 1159 34.98 -28.77 -23.54
C ALA A 1159 34.46 -27.58 -22.74
N VAL A 1160 33.96 -27.86 -21.53
CA VAL A 1160 33.31 -26.92 -20.63
C VAL A 1160 34.16 -26.75 -19.37
N PRO A 1161 34.74 -25.56 -19.13
CA PRO A 1161 35.44 -25.27 -17.88
C PRO A 1161 34.42 -25.05 -16.75
N VAL A 1162 34.62 -25.71 -15.61
CA VAL A 1162 33.73 -25.65 -14.45
C VAL A 1162 34.51 -25.15 -13.22
N ILE A 1163 33.93 -24.17 -12.55
CA ILE A 1163 34.50 -23.43 -11.42
C ILE A 1163 34.10 -24.11 -10.09
N SER A 1164 35.03 -24.31 -9.17
CA SER A 1164 34.69 -24.69 -7.78
C SER A 1164 34.80 -23.48 -6.84
N ALA A 1165 34.38 -23.60 -5.57
CA ALA A 1165 34.24 -22.47 -4.65
C ALA A 1165 35.45 -21.51 -4.66
N GLY A 1166 35.33 -20.40 -5.41
CA GLY A 1166 36.42 -19.51 -5.82
C GLY A 1166 36.25 -19.04 -7.28
N THR A 1167 37.26 -18.36 -7.85
CA THR A 1167 37.30 -17.96 -9.28
C THR A 1167 38.09 -18.93 -10.17
N ASN A 1168 38.52 -20.07 -9.63
CA ASN A 1168 39.42 -21.01 -10.30
C ASN A 1168 38.66 -22.10 -11.05
N ILE A 1169 39.17 -22.49 -12.23
CA ILE A 1169 38.63 -23.61 -13.01
C ILE A 1169 39.26 -24.91 -12.53
N ASP A 1170 38.62 -25.53 -11.55
CA ASP A 1170 39.11 -26.76 -10.92
C ASP A 1170 38.71 -28.03 -11.68
N TYR A 1171 37.75 -27.92 -12.60
CA TYR A 1171 37.28 -29.04 -13.40
C TYR A 1171 37.12 -28.67 -14.87
N LEU A 1172 37.35 -29.65 -15.75
CA LEU A 1172 37.10 -29.53 -17.18
C LEU A 1172 36.28 -30.73 -17.62
N LEU A 1173 35.05 -30.50 -18.07
CA LEU A 1173 34.17 -31.55 -18.58
C LEU A 1173 34.18 -31.54 -20.11
N LEU A 1174 34.57 -32.67 -20.70
CA LEU A 1174 34.67 -32.82 -22.14
C LEU A 1174 33.56 -33.76 -22.64
N PHE A 1175 32.74 -33.28 -23.56
CA PHE A 1175 31.70 -34.02 -24.26
C PHE A 1175 32.18 -34.46 -25.65
N ASN A 1176 31.90 -35.70 -26.04
CA ASN A 1176 31.92 -36.15 -27.42
C ASN A 1176 30.51 -35.94 -28.00
N VAL A 1177 30.35 -35.03 -28.96
CA VAL A 1177 29.04 -34.56 -29.42
C VAL A 1177 28.76 -34.95 -30.86
N GLY A 1178 27.49 -35.26 -31.16
CA GLY A 1178 26.96 -35.33 -32.52
C GLY A 1178 26.27 -34.02 -32.90
N PHE A 1179 26.37 -33.61 -34.16
CA PHE A 1179 25.65 -32.44 -34.68
C PHE A 1179 24.33 -32.87 -35.36
N LYS A 1180 23.35 -31.96 -35.43
CA LYS A 1180 22.10 -32.17 -36.18
C LYS A 1180 22.36 -32.11 -37.69
N THR A 1181 21.67 -32.94 -38.46
CA THR A 1181 21.82 -33.04 -39.92
C THR A 1181 21.16 -31.87 -40.69
N GLN A 1182 20.15 -31.22 -40.12
CA GLN A 1182 19.54 -29.99 -40.64
C GLN A 1182 19.43 -28.97 -39.51
N VAL A 1183 19.95 -27.77 -39.75
CA VAL A 1183 19.88 -26.63 -38.81
C VAL A 1183 19.58 -25.36 -39.61
N GLU A 1184 18.63 -24.58 -39.11
CA GLU A 1184 18.25 -23.29 -39.69
C GLU A 1184 19.43 -22.30 -39.67
N LEU A 1185 19.43 -21.37 -40.64
CA LEU A 1185 20.56 -20.45 -40.81
C LEU A 1185 20.76 -19.54 -39.59
N GLU A 1186 19.66 -19.05 -38.99
CA GLU A 1186 19.70 -18.21 -37.78
C GLU A 1186 20.34 -18.95 -36.59
N ASP A 1187 20.04 -20.25 -36.44
CA ASP A 1187 20.61 -21.09 -35.39
C ASP A 1187 22.11 -21.33 -35.63
N LYS A 1188 22.55 -21.47 -36.89
CA LYS A 1188 23.99 -21.56 -37.23
C LYS A 1188 24.74 -20.28 -36.88
N VAL A 1189 24.18 -19.11 -37.22
CA VAL A 1189 24.76 -17.80 -36.92
C VAL A 1189 24.84 -17.59 -35.41
N SER A 1190 23.74 -17.86 -34.70
CA SER A 1190 23.65 -17.75 -33.24
C SER A 1190 24.66 -18.68 -32.55
N ALA A 1191 24.75 -19.95 -32.98
CA ALA A 1191 25.68 -20.92 -32.40
C ALA A 1191 27.16 -20.62 -32.68
N LEU A 1192 27.50 -19.99 -33.81
CA LEU A 1192 28.87 -19.57 -34.12
C LEU A 1192 29.37 -18.40 -33.25
N GLY A 1193 28.46 -17.56 -32.75
CA GLY A 1193 28.78 -16.45 -31.84
C GLY A 1193 29.90 -15.55 -32.37
N GLY A 1194 30.93 -15.27 -31.57
CA GLY A 1194 32.06 -14.42 -31.98
C GLY A 1194 32.84 -14.95 -33.20
N LYS A 1195 32.80 -16.27 -33.47
CA LYS A 1195 33.44 -16.88 -34.63
C LYS A 1195 32.76 -16.46 -35.94
N TYR A 1196 31.46 -16.18 -35.93
CA TYR A 1196 30.72 -15.69 -37.10
C TYR A 1196 31.28 -14.35 -37.60
N HIS A 1197 31.45 -13.37 -36.71
CA HIS A 1197 32.02 -12.07 -37.08
C HIS A 1197 33.46 -12.19 -37.59
N HIS A 1198 34.24 -13.10 -37.01
CA HIS A 1198 35.60 -13.37 -37.47
C HIS A 1198 35.61 -13.96 -38.90
N ILE A 1199 34.75 -14.95 -39.18
CA ILE A 1199 34.61 -15.51 -40.53
C ILE A 1199 34.17 -14.44 -41.51
N ARG A 1200 33.16 -13.63 -41.15
CA ARG A 1200 32.67 -12.53 -41.99
C ARG A 1200 33.79 -11.58 -42.38
N ASN A 1201 34.55 -11.08 -41.39
CA ASN A 1201 35.62 -10.13 -41.65
C ASN A 1201 36.70 -10.74 -42.57
N LEU A 1202 37.08 -12.00 -42.34
CA LEU A 1202 38.08 -12.69 -43.18
C LEU A 1202 37.58 -12.93 -44.62
N VAL A 1203 36.28 -13.16 -44.82
CA VAL A 1203 35.71 -13.29 -46.17
C VAL A 1203 35.67 -11.93 -46.86
N GLU A 1204 35.29 -10.87 -46.15
CA GLU A 1204 35.22 -9.50 -46.67
C GLU A 1204 36.61 -8.95 -47.03
N GLU A 1205 37.68 -9.38 -46.35
CA GLU A 1205 39.07 -9.10 -46.75
C GLU A 1205 39.40 -9.63 -48.15
N THR A 1206 38.66 -10.63 -48.65
CA THR A 1206 38.89 -11.22 -49.98
C THR A 1206 38.03 -10.59 -51.10
N SER A 1207 37.74 -9.29 -51.04
CA SER A 1207 36.92 -8.57 -52.04
C SER A 1207 35.54 -9.19 -52.32
N LEU A 1208 35.07 -10.11 -51.47
CA LEU A 1208 33.79 -10.80 -51.58
C LEU A 1208 32.84 -10.23 -50.52
N ALA A 1209 31.69 -9.68 -50.92
CA ALA A 1209 30.71 -9.15 -49.97
C ALA A 1209 30.05 -10.29 -49.19
N TRP A 1210 29.99 -10.18 -47.86
CA TRP A 1210 29.46 -11.24 -47.02
C TRP A 1210 27.94 -11.43 -47.16
N LYS A 1211 27.50 -12.69 -47.17
CA LYS A 1211 26.10 -13.10 -46.99
C LYS A 1211 26.06 -14.27 -46.02
N ASP A 1212 25.12 -14.24 -45.06
CA ASP A 1212 25.00 -15.31 -44.05
C ASP A 1212 24.74 -16.69 -44.68
N GLU A 1213 24.04 -16.70 -45.82
CA GLU A 1213 23.78 -17.88 -46.66
C GLU A 1213 25.05 -18.67 -47.02
N TYR A 1214 26.22 -18.03 -47.05
CA TYR A 1214 27.49 -18.70 -47.31
C TYR A 1214 27.85 -19.75 -46.26
N LEU A 1215 27.32 -19.64 -45.05
CA LEU A 1215 27.47 -20.66 -44.01
C LEU A 1215 26.76 -21.97 -44.38
N ASN A 1216 25.77 -21.95 -45.27
CA ASN A 1216 25.11 -23.16 -45.79
C ASN A 1216 25.94 -23.91 -46.82
N LEU A 1217 27.01 -23.31 -47.36
CA LEU A 1217 27.92 -23.98 -48.28
C LEU A 1217 28.81 -25.02 -47.60
N LEU A 1218 28.84 -25.04 -46.27
CA LEU A 1218 29.63 -25.94 -45.46
C LEU A 1218 28.73 -26.80 -44.57
N GLU A 1219 29.12 -28.06 -44.42
CA GLU A 1219 28.49 -28.96 -43.47
C GLU A 1219 28.75 -28.47 -42.04
N ILE A 1220 27.79 -28.72 -41.14
CA ILE A 1220 27.86 -28.23 -39.76
C ILE A 1220 29.09 -28.73 -39.01
N GLU A 1221 29.53 -29.95 -39.29
CA GLU A 1221 30.76 -30.53 -38.72
C GLU A 1221 32.03 -29.80 -39.19
N GLU A 1222 32.02 -29.24 -40.39
CA GLU A 1222 33.10 -28.43 -40.94
C GLU A 1222 33.06 -27.05 -40.29
N LEU A 1223 31.88 -26.43 -40.18
CA LEU A 1223 31.66 -25.11 -39.60
C LEU A 1223 32.14 -24.97 -38.15
N PHE A 1224 31.92 -26.01 -37.33
CA PHE A 1224 32.34 -26.03 -35.94
C PHE A 1224 33.65 -26.80 -35.71
N GLY A 1225 34.16 -27.51 -36.73
CA GLY A 1225 35.33 -28.40 -36.60
C GLY A 1225 36.69 -27.81 -37.00
N ILE A 1226 36.71 -26.77 -37.84
CA ILE A 1226 37.94 -26.11 -38.34
C ILE A 1226 38.01 -24.62 -37.96
N SER A 1227 39.16 -23.97 -38.17
CA SER A 1227 39.37 -22.56 -37.76
C SER A 1227 38.60 -21.57 -38.65
N ALA A 1228 38.40 -20.34 -38.16
CA ALA A 1228 37.66 -19.32 -38.90
C ALA A 1228 38.33 -18.97 -40.25
N GLU A 1229 39.66 -19.01 -40.30
CA GLU A 1229 40.47 -18.78 -41.49
C GLU A 1229 40.21 -19.84 -42.55
N LYS A 1230 40.23 -21.13 -42.17
CA LYS A 1230 39.94 -22.22 -43.10
C LYS A 1230 38.48 -22.22 -43.58
N ILE A 1231 37.56 -21.82 -42.71
CA ILE A 1231 36.14 -21.66 -43.07
C ILE A 1231 35.98 -20.55 -44.10
N SER A 1232 36.61 -19.40 -43.85
CA SER A 1232 36.65 -18.28 -44.81
C SER A 1232 37.25 -18.71 -46.14
N GLU A 1233 38.44 -19.33 -46.15
CA GLU A 1233 39.08 -19.84 -47.37
C GLU A 1233 38.18 -20.82 -48.14
N SER A 1234 37.52 -21.75 -47.44
CA SER A 1234 36.59 -22.70 -48.04
C SER A 1234 35.35 -22.01 -48.62
N ILE A 1235 34.78 -21.02 -47.93
CA ILE A 1235 33.66 -20.21 -48.43
C ILE A 1235 34.10 -19.45 -49.69
N VAL A 1236 35.22 -18.75 -49.65
CA VAL A 1236 35.74 -17.95 -50.77
C VAL A 1236 36.02 -18.84 -51.98
N ASN A 1237 36.64 -20.01 -51.79
CA ASN A 1237 36.90 -20.96 -52.86
C ASN A 1237 35.61 -21.54 -53.45
N ARG A 1238 34.62 -21.93 -52.62
CA ARG A 1238 33.34 -22.49 -53.10
C ARG A 1238 32.48 -21.43 -53.81
N VAL A 1239 32.51 -20.18 -53.36
CA VAL A 1239 31.79 -19.07 -54.01
C VAL A 1239 32.47 -18.65 -55.33
N LYS A 1240 33.80 -18.53 -55.36
CA LYS A 1240 34.54 -18.18 -56.61
C LYS A 1240 34.46 -19.29 -57.66
N ASN A 1241 34.50 -20.56 -57.26
CA ASN A 1241 34.39 -21.69 -58.20
C ASN A 1241 32.94 -21.99 -58.64
N GLY A 1242 31.93 -21.51 -57.91
CA GLY A 1242 30.51 -21.62 -58.28
C GLY A 1242 30.01 -20.56 -59.29
N SER A 1243 30.89 -19.68 -59.77
CA SER A 1243 30.57 -18.62 -60.75
C SER A 1243 30.66 -19.09 -62.22
N THR A 1244 30.93 -20.37 -62.45
CA THR A 1244 30.88 -21.03 -63.75
C THR A 1244 30.08 -22.34 -63.65
N SER A 1245 28.78 -22.22 -63.44
CA SER A 1245 27.75 -23.22 -63.81
C SER A 1245 26.39 -22.57 -63.86
#